data_AF-A0A970DJY2-F1
#
_entry.id   AF-A0A970DJY2-F1
#
_cell.length_a   1.000
_cell.length_b   1.000
_cell.length_c   1.000
_cell.angle_alpha   90.00
_cell.angle_beta   90.00
_cell.angle_gamma   90.00
#
_symmetry.space_group_name_H-M   'P 1'
#
loop_
_entity.id
_entity.type
_entity.pdbx_description
1 polymer ?
#
loop_
_entity_poly.entity_id
_entity_poly.type
_entity_poly.pdbx_seq_one_letter_code
_entity_poly.pdbx_strand_id
1 'polypeptide(L)'
;MKKKAIIIFIIFFVCVVSCGLIPAKLEAIEIDGPETVDINQTIQFKIKTTPSQAEADIEWNSSDNDIAIVDDEGYVTGIAEGEAIITAASVDYPEITDSIEITVTKPIVESIEIHGPEQVYVNAKISLSAVITPSYIDQSVAYISSDQRVAKVDSTGTVTGVAPGAVTIVAISNYDSTAYATHEITVLAKEITGFTISGKGELYVKTTAQFSAVAEGNIIDDLVEWSSTVPEVATVDSSGLVRAVSAGTATIRAVLKDNPEVFAETEVEVLHRDKLYYHTKILSIDRNERQIELLNVPYTEYDAGIRILRKAGDAVEAAALDDLHIGMENVYAEVDIATEVISAILIDGETGFSNIRVGIRYSIDNIADNATLYHSAVTLTLLSDARLQTFDGEKSVGLLRNQTVTVTMNNGKIVVKRGSEIVLETRKRIIFIPASSDDAIKITSIKRGSNTTYAGNVEISLFNDKLLVVNDINLEQYLYKVVPSEMPASYNDEALKAQAIAARTYAYADIFNRANENKGYTVDDSISSQVYNNKNANSKTTAAVNATRGMVMMNEGKLISAFYYSTSSGLTASAHEVWISDGFSYPAPTPYLIGQNLTEDASGNPITFDYRDEASMLSFFKTIKMTTPDSHTNHHRWRVTFTKEQLSATINANLRLTYQSSPNLVLTETVAGWESLSIPESVGEVLDVYVDERGASGVVISLIVETTTGKYKIINQYNIRFTIRP
;
A
#
# COMPACT_ATOMS: atom_id res chain seq x y z
N MET A 1 3.23 78.16 18.38
CA MET A 1 2.34 77.18 19.04
C MET A 1 0.89 77.65 18.96
N LYS A 2 0.02 76.75 18.46
CA LYS A 2 -1.44 76.65 18.67
C LYS A 2 -2.31 77.88 18.33
N LYS A 3 -3.00 77.86 17.19
CA LYS A 3 -4.04 78.84 16.83
C LYS A 3 -5.30 78.15 16.29
N LYS A 4 -6.41 78.33 17.01
CA LYS A 4 -7.80 78.23 16.52
C LYS A 4 -8.22 79.65 16.09
N ALA A 5 -8.98 79.78 15.00
CA ALA A 5 -9.59 81.04 14.61
C ALA A 5 -11.08 80.85 14.33
N ILE A 6 -11.84 81.75 14.96
CA ILE A 6 -13.29 81.99 14.92
C ILE A 6 -13.58 82.94 13.76
N ILE A 7 -14.66 82.74 13.00
CA ILE A 7 -15.44 83.84 12.40
C ILE A 7 -16.94 83.49 12.42
N ILE A 8 -17.69 84.22 13.24
CA ILE A 8 -19.14 84.48 13.16
C ILE A 8 -19.28 85.70 12.24
N PHE A 9 -20.28 85.79 11.35
CA PHE A 9 -20.88 87.09 10.95
C PHE A 9 -22.19 86.92 10.15
N ILE A 10 -23.26 87.47 10.72
CA ILE A 10 -24.31 88.32 10.12
C ILE A 10 -25.26 87.73 9.06
N ILE A 11 -26.52 87.63 9.52
CA ILE A 11 -27.78 87.58 8.77
C ILE A 11 -27.92 88.85 7.91
N PHE A 12 -28.01 88.69 6.59
CA PHE A 12 -28.46 89.73 5.66
C PHE A 12 -29.89 89.40 5.22
N PHE A 13 -30.85 90.08 5.84
CA PHE A 13 -32.25 90.06 5.46
C PHE A 13 -32.41 91.00 4.25
N VAL A 14 -32.23 90.47 3.04
CA VAL A 14 -32.57 91.20 1.82
C VAL A 14 -34.07 91.05 1.59
N CYS A 15 -34.80 92.10 1.95
CA CYS A 15 -36.18 92.30 1.54
C CYS A 15 -36.19 92.58 0.03
N VAL A 16 -36.30 91.54 -0.80
CA VAL A 16 -36.65 91.71 -2.22
C VAL A 16 -38.17 91.75 -2.30
N VAL A 17 -38.62 92.93 -2.68
CA VAL A 17 -39.98 93.29 -3.06
C VAL A 17 -40.58 92.19 -3.94
N SER A 18 -41.72 91.65 -3.49
CA SER A 18 -42.70 90.96 -4.33
C SER A 18 -43.00 91.82 -5.54
N CYS A 19 -42.38 91.49 -6.67
CA CYS A 19 -42.94 91.75 -7.97
C CYS A 19 -43.64 90.43 -8.35
N GLY A 20 -44.94 90.36 -8.14
CA GLY A 20 -45.76 89.24 -8.56
C GLY A 20 -45.59 89.04 -10.07
N LEU A 21 -44.72 88.11 -10.45
CA LEU A 21 -44.89 87.36 -11.68
C LEU A 21 -46.16 86.56 -11.45
N ILE A 22 -47.24 86.96 -12.11
CA ILE A 22 -48.39 86.09 -12.27
C ILE A 22 -47.82 84.78 -12.83
N PRO A 23 -47.95 83.62 -12.16
CA PRO A 23 -47.45 82.37 -12.72
C PRO A 23 -48.05 82.25 -14.11
N ALA A 24 -47.18 82.02 -15.10
CA ALA A 24 -47.62 81.95 -16.48
C ALA A 24 -48.67 80.83 -16.57
N LYS A 25 -49.86 81.15 -17.08
CA LYS A 25 -50.95 80.17 -17.16
C LYS A 25 -50.45 78.97 -17.97
N LEU A 26 -50.55 77.77 -17.39
CA LEU A 26 -50.19 76.53 -18.07
C LEU A 26 -51.10 76.33 -19.29
N GLU A 27 -50.51 76.10 -20.45
CA GLU A 27 -51.24 75.86 -21.72
C GLU A 27 -51.07 74.42 -22.21
N ALA A 28 -49.90 73.80 -22.01
CA ALA A 28 -49.64 72.41 -22.35
C ALA A 28 -48.53 71.81 -21.47
N ILE A 29 -48.53 70.48 -21.36
CA ILE A 29 -47.42 69.67 -20.83
C ILE A 29 -46.97 68.66 -21.89
N GLU A 30 -45.69 68.28 -21.85
CA GLU A 30 -45.09 67.25 -22.71
C GLU A 30 -44.20 66.35 -21.85
N ILE A 31 -44.38 65.03 -21.97
CA ILE A 31 -43.57 64.02 -21.29
C ILE A 31 -42.25 63.83 -22.06
N ASP A 32 -41.14 63.98 -21.35
CA ASP A 32 -39.77 63.77 -21.83
C ASP A 32 -39.17 62.54 -21.13
N GLY A 33 -39.23 61.40 -21.81
CA GLY A 33 -38.72 60.12 -21.35
C GLY A 33 -38.49 59.15 -22.52
N PRO A 34 -37.78 58.03 -22.29
CA PRO A 34 -37.55 57.02 -23.33
C PRO A 34 -38.82 56.23 -23.65
N GLU A 35 -38.97 55.80 -24.91
CA GLU A 35 -40.05 54.90 -25.37
C GLU A 35 -39.85 53.44 -24.94
N THR A 36 -38.71 53.12 -24.30
CA THR A 36 -38.37 51.76 -23.86
C THR A 36 -37.78 51.79 -22.46
N VAL A 37 -38.25 50.89 -21.60
CA VAL A 37 -37.76 50.72 -20.22
C VAL A 37 -37.56 49.23 -19.98
N ASP A 38 -36.38 48.81 -19.52
CA ASP A 38 -36.17 47.39 -19.22
C ASP A 38 -36.85 46.96 -17.91
N ILE A 39 -37.13 45.67 -17.78
CA ILE A 39 -37.59 45.08 -16.51
C ILE A 39 -36.59 45.40 -15.39
N ASN A 40 -37.10 45.86 -14.24
CA ASN A 40 -36.37 46.36 -13.06
C ASN A 40 -35.58 47.66 -13.28
N GLN A 41 -35.57 48.22 -14.49
CA GLN A 41 -35.00 49.54 -14.73
C GLN A 41 -35.97 50.62 -14.24
N THR A 42 -35.46 51.59 -13.49
CA THR A 42 -36.20 52.78 -13.07
C THR A 42 -35.61 54.02 -13.74
N ILE A 43 -36.43 54.77 -14.47
CA ILE A 43 -36.04 56.00 -15.17
C ILE A 43 -36.99 57.12 -14.80
N GLN A 44 -36.47 58.32 -14.51
CA GLN A 44 -37.32 59.48 -14.29
C GLN A 44 -37.78 60.10 -15.62
N PHE A 45 -39.09 60.18 -15.80
CA PHE A 45 -39.72 60.90 -16.90
C PHE A 45 -39.92 62.34 -16.46
N LYS A 46 -39.55 63.30 -17.31
CA LYS A 46 -39.61 64.72 -16.99
C LYS A 46 -40.76 65.39 -17.70
N ILE A 47 -41.29 66.47 -17.14
CA ILE A 47 -42.33 67.27 -17.78
C ILE A 47 -41.74 68.56 -18.31
N LYS A 48 -42.02 68.86 -19.59
CA LYS A 48 -41.82 70.17 -20.20
C LYS A 48 -43.15 70.90 -20.23
N THR A 49 -43.21 72.11 -19.67
CA THR A 49 -44.43 72.94 -19.68
C THR A 49 -44.39 73.98 -20.80
N THR A 50 -45.56 74.39 -21.29
CA THR A 50 -45.72 75.53 -22.20
C THR A 50 -46.66 76.56 -21.55
N PRO A 51 -46.21 77.83 -21.38
CA PRO A 51 -44.83 78.32 -21.58
C PRO A 51 -43.85 77.70 -20.56
N SER A 52 -42.57 77.59 -20.92
CA SER A 52 -41.52 76.83 -20.18
C SER A 52 -41.17 77.32 -18.77
N GLN A 53 -41.84 78.34 -18.26
CA GLN A 53 -41.72 78.86 -16.90
C GLN A 53 -43.00 78.66 -16.08
N ALA A 54 -44.01 77.98 -16.64
CA ALA A 54 -45.20 77.59 -15.90
C ALA A 54 -44.84 76.46 -14.93
N GLU A 55 -45.22 76.62 -13.66
CA GLU A 55 -45.20 75.56 -12.66
C GLU A 55 -46.46 74.71 -12.82
N ALA A 56 -46.32 73.39 -12.68
CA ALA A 56 -47.42 72.45 -12.77
C ALA A 56 -47.22 71.33 -11.76
N ASP A 57 -48.20 71.13 -10.89
CA ASP A 57 -48.32 69.91 -10.11
C ASP A 57 -48.87 68.82 -11.02
N ILE A 58 -48.21 67.66 -11.05
CA ILE A 58 -48.46 66.58 -12.01
C ILE A 58 -48.91 65.33 -11.27
N GLU A 59 -50.02 64.77 -11.71
CA GLU A 59 -50.47 63.43 -11.33
C GLU A 59 -50.08 62.45 -12.43
N TRP A 60 -49.36 61.40 -12.05
CA TRP A 60 -48.88 60.35 -12.94
C TRP A 60 -49.73 59.09 -12.82
N ASN A 61 -50.03 58.45 -13.95
CA ASN A 61 -50.73 57.17 -13.97
C ASN A 61 -50.17 56.26 -15.07
N SER A 62 -50.12 54.96 -14.80
CA SER A 62 -49.86 53.93 -15.82
C SER A 62 -51.16 53.27 -16.26
N SER A 63 -51.28 52.94 -17.54
CA SER A 63 -52.40 52.15 -18.06
C SER A 63 -52.40 50.70 -17.54
N ASP A 64 -51.22 50.17 -17.18
CA ASP A 64 -51.06 48.80 -16.69
C ASP A 64 -49.88 48.70 -15.70
N ASN A 65 -50.20 48.68 -14.41
CA ASN A 65 -49.22 48.56 -13.33
C ASN A 65 -48.57 47.17 -13.22
N ASP A 66 -49.11 46.16 -13.89
CA ASP A 66 -48.46 44.84 -13.98
C ASP A 66 -47.33 44.85 -15.04
N ILE A 67 -47.33 45.82 -15.96
CA ILE A 67 -46.30 46.01 -17.00
C ILE A 67 -45.29 47.09 -16.58
N ALA A 68 -45.76 48.28 -16.19
CA ALA A 68 -44.92 49.38 -15.73
C ALA A 68 -45.64 50.21 -14.66
N ILE A 69 -44.92 50.63 -13.62
CA ILE A 69 -45.43 51.54 -12.60
C ILE A 69 -44.75 52.89 -12.72
N VAL A 70 -45.45 53.96 -12.33
CA VAL A 70 -44.90 55.32 -12.22
C VAL A 70 -45.23 55.86 -10.84
N ASP A 71 -44.26 56.46 -10.16
CA ASP A 71 -44.49 57.12 -8.88
C ASP A 71 -44.91 58.60 -9.04
N ASP A 72 -45.22 59.24 -7.92
CA ASP A 72 -45.64 60.64 -7.84
C ASP A 72 -44.56 61.66 -8.23
N GLU A 73 -43.29 61.22 -8.33
CA GLU A 73 -42.16 62.03 -8.80
C GLU A 73 -41.80 61.75 -10.28
N GLY A 74 -42.57 60.90 -10.96
CA GLY A 74 -42.39 60.54 -12.37
C GLY A 74 -41.32 59.47 -12.62
N TYR A 75 -40.90 58.71 -11.61
CA TYR A 75 -40.03 57.55 -11.83
C TYR A 75 -40.82 56.36 -12.33
N VAL A 76 -40.56 55.98 -13.57
CA VAL A 76 -41.16 54.82 -14.22
C VAL A 76 -40.28 53.60 -14.02
N THR A 77 -40.83 52.51 -13.48
CA THR A 77 -40.16 51.23 -13.30
C THR A 77 -40.82 50.14 -14.14
N GLY A 78 -40.06 49.45 -14.99
CA GLY A 78 -40.54 48.29 -15.76
C GLY A 78 -40.72 47.06 -14.86
N ILE A 79 -41.88 46.40 -14.96
CA ILE A 79 -42.25 45.24 -14.13
C ILE A 79 -42.26 43.94 -14.95
N ALA A 80 -42.87 43.94 -16.14
CA ALA A 80 -42.98 42.77 -17.01
C ALA A 80 -42.99 43.16 -18.50
N GLU A 81 -42.61 42.24 -19.40
CA GLU A 81 -42.59 42.51 -20.84
C GLU A 81 -43.99 42.86 -21.37
N GLY A 82 -44.11 43.97 -22.10
CA GLY A 82 -45.39 44.44 -22.63
C GLY A 82 -45.38 45.92 -23.01
N GLU A 83 -46.53 46.46 -23.37
CA GLU A 83 -46.72 47.88 -23.69
C GLU A 83 -47.60 48.53 -22.61
N ALA A 84 -47.21 49.70 -22.13
CA ALA A 84 -47.99 50.51 -21.19
C ALA A 84 -47.97 51.97 -21.61
N ILE A 85 -49.04 52.70 -21.32
CA ILE A 85 -49.12 54.13 -21.55
C ILE A 85 -48.93 54.84 -20.21
N ILE A 86 -47.91 55.70 -20.14
CA ILE A 86 -47.67 56.59 -19.01
C ILE A 86 -48.33 57.92 -19.32
N THR A 87 -49.28 58.31 -18.47
CA THR A 87 -50.04 59.55 -18.59
C THR A 87 -49.64 60.51 -17.47
N ALA A 88 -49.35 61.75 -17.85
CA ALA A 88 -49.20 62.87 -16.93
C ALA A 88 -50.40 63.81 -17.11
N ALA A 89 -51.00 64.25 -16.00
CA ALA A 89 -52.09 65.21 -15.98
C ALA A 89 -51.78 66.35 -15.01
N SER A 90 -52.10 67.59 -15.38
CA SER A 90 -52.00 68.70 -14.43
C SER A 90 -53.09 68.61 -13.36
N VAL A 91 -52.72 68.74 -12.09
CA VAL A 91 -53.66 68.73 -10.96
C VAL A 91 -54.60 69.95 -11.00
N ASP A 92 -54.06 71.13 -11.35
CA ASP A 92 -54.82 72.37 -11.40
C ASP A 92 -55.71 72.51 -12.65
N TYR A 93 -55.30 71.86 -13.74
CA TYR A 93 -56.00 71.87 -15.03
C TYR A 93 -56.06 70.46 -15.63
N PRO A 94 -56.97 69.58 -15.16
CA PRO A 94 -56.99 68.16 -15.55
C PRO A 94 -57.24 67.89 -17.03
N GLU A 95 -57.69 68.88 -17.80
CA GLU A 95 -57.79 68.82 -19.26
C GLU A 95 -56.43 68.91 -19.98
N ILE A 96 -55.39 69.37 -19.28
CA ILE A 96 -54.02 69.46 -19.79
C ILE A 96 -53.31 68.16 -19.40
N THR A 97 -53.23 67.26 -20.37
CA THR A 97 -52.60 65.94 -20.22
C THR A 97 -51.65 65.66 -21.36
N ASP A 98 -50.64 64.83 -21.11
CA ASP A 98 -49.87 64.20 -22.17
C ASP A 98 -49.69 62.71 -21.86
N SER A 99 -49.40 61.91 -22.88
CA SER A 99 -49.23 60.47 -22.73
C SER A 99 -48.17 59.94 -23.67
N ILE A 100 -47.33 59.05 -23.15
CA ILE A 100 -46.30 58.36 -23.91
C ILE A 100 -46.52 56.86 -23.79
N GLU A 101 -46.51 56.16 -24.93
CA GLU A 101 -46.50 54.71 -24.97
C GLU A 101 -45.06 54.22 -24.76
N ILE A 102 -44.87 53.32 -23.80
CA ILE A 102 -43.59 52.70 -23.53
C ILE A 102 -43.70 51.19 -23.76
N THR A 103 -42.62 50.60 -24.30
CA THR A 103 -42.45 49.15 -24.35
C THR A 103 -41.51 48.72 -23.25
N VAL A 104 -41.97 47.82 -22.38
CA VAL A 104 -41.11 47.17 -21.39
C VAL A 104 -40.49 45.92 -22.00
N THR A 105 -39.16 45.85 -22.00
CA THR A 105 -38.39 44.76 -22.61
C THR A 105 -37.58 43.99 -21.58
N LYS A 106 -37.26 42.72 -21.89
CA LYS A 106 -36.32 41.96 -21.09
C LYS A 106 -34.90 42.53 -21.26
N PRO A 107 -34.20 42.91 -20.17
CA PRO A 107 -32.85 43.42 -20.27
C PRO A 107 -31.87 42.33 -20.70
N ILE A 108 -30.81 42.75 -21.39
CA ILE A 108 -29.68 41.91 -21.79
C ILE A 108 -28.46 42.17 -20.89
N VAL A 109 -27.58 41.19 -20.77
CA VAL A 109 -26.26 41.42 -20.15
C VAL A 109 -25.39 42.17 -21.16
N GLU A 110 -25.07 43.43 -20.87
CA GLU A 110 -24.21 44.24 -21.73
C GLU A 110 -22.73 43.87 -21.55
N SER A 111 -22.30 43.67 -20.31
CA SER A 111 -20.93 43.25 -19.99
C SER A 111 -20.84 42.60 -18.62
N ILE A 112 -19.78 41.81 -18.42
CA ILE A 112 -19.35 41.30 -17.13
C ILE A 112 -17.89 41.69 -16.95
N GLU A 113 -17.55 42.31 -15.83
CA GLU A 113 -16.17 42.63 -15.47
C GLU A 113 -15.78 41.88 -14.20
N ILE A 114 -14.60 41.25 -14.21
CA ILE A 114 -14.03 40.60 -13.02
C ILE A 114 -12.92 41.50 -12.46
N HIS A 115 -13.02 41.85 -11.19
CA HIS A 115 -12.01 42.61 -10.46
C HIS A 115 -11.32 41.73 -9.43
N GLY A 116 -10.00 41.87 -9.31
CA GLY A 116 -9.21 41.21 -8.27
C GLY A 116 -7.75 41.02 -8.67
N PRO A 117 -6.92 40.43 -7.80
CA PRO A 117 -5.51 40.21 -8.09
C PRO A 117 -5.30 39.23 -9.25
N GLU A 118 -4.21 39.41 -10.00
CA GLU A 118 -3.78 38.54 -11.12
C GLU A 118 -2.78 37.45 -10.67
N GLN A 119 -2.38 37.46 -9.39
CA GLN A 119 -1.37 36.54 -8.86
C GLN A 119 -1.75 36.02 -7.48
N VAL A 120 -1.42 34.75 -7.22
CA VAL A 120 -1.59 34.10 -5.91
C VAL A 120 -0.45 33.11 -5.69
N TYR A 121 0.03 32.99 -4.45
CA TYR A 121 1.01 31.94 -4.13
C TYR A 121 0.33 30.60 -3.88
N VAL A 122 1.04 29.48 -4.08
CA VAL A 122 0.55 28.15 -3.67
C VAL A 122 0.11 28.18 -2.20
N ASN A 123 -1.07 27.61 -1.91
CA ASN A 123 -1.79 27.61 -0.63
C ASN A 123 -2.31 28.97 -0.13
N ALA A 124 -2.03 30.07 -0.81
CA ALA A 124 -2.62 31.38 -0.50
C ALA A 124 -4.02 31.52 -1.12
N LYS A 125 -4.78 32.48 -0.61
CA LYS A 125 -6.12 32.82 -1.09
C LYS A 125 -6.19 34.28 -1.53
N ILE A 126 -6.87 34.51 -2.63
CA ILE A 126 -7.26 35.85 -3.11
C ILE A 126 -8.76 35.86 -3.41
N SER A 127 -9.36 37.04 -3.43
CA SER A 127 -10.79 37.20 -3.72
C SER A 127 -10.97 37.96 -5.03
N LEU A 128 -11.87 37.46 -5.87
CA LEU A 128 -12.36 38.12 -7.07
C LEU A 128 -13.81 38.58 -6.85
N SER A 129 -14.22 39.63 -7.53
CA SER A 129 -15.60 40.11 -7.59
C SER A 129 -16.00 40.37 -9.04
N ALA A 130 -17.13 39.82 -9.47
CA ALA A 130 -17.70 40.09 -10.79
C ALA A 130 -18.80 41.15 -10.68
N VAL A 131 -18.87 42.06 -11.65
CA VAL A 131 -19.91 43.09 -11.77
C VAL A 131 -20.57 42.94 -13.14
N ILE A 132 -21.90 42.91 -13.17
CA ILE A 132 -22.68 42.77 -14.40
C ILE A 132 -23.32 44.11 -14.75
N THR A 133 -23.12 44.57 -15.98
CA THR A 133 -23.80 45.75 -16.52
C THR A 133 -24.97 45.29 -17.40
N PRO A 134 -26.17 45.84 -17.23
CA PRO A 134 -26.55 46.92 -16.31
C PRO A 134 -26.77 46.46 -14.85
N SER A 135 -26.70 47.38 -13.89
CA SER A 135 -26.78 47.03 -12.44
C SER A 135 -28.16 46.56 -11.95
N TYR A 136 -29.22 46.80 -12.73
CA TYR A 136 -30.61 46.45 -12.37
C TYR A 136 -31.00 45.01 -12.76
N ILE A 137 -30.09 44.24 -13.37
CA ILE A 137 -30.26 42.79 -13.55
C ILE A 137 -29.58 42.01 -12.42
N ASP A 138 -29.93 40.72 -12.28
CA ASP A 138 -29.33 39.84 -11.28
C ASP A 138 -27.80 39.79 -11.44
N GLN A 139 -27.11 40.22 -10.39
CA GLN A 139 -25.65 40.35 -10.34
C GLN A 139 -24.94 39.03 -9.98
N SER A 140 -25.68 37.94 -9.76
CA SER A 140 -25.09 36.67 -9.35
C SER A 140 -24.38 35.96 -10.50
N VAL A 141 -23.20 35.42 -10.21
CA VAL A 141 -22.36 34.67 -11.16
C VAL A 141 -21.98 33.29 -10.61
N ALA A 142 -21.69 32.36 -11.51
CA ALA A 142 -21.04 31.10 -11.20
C ALA A 142 -19.55 31.18 -11.59
N TYR A 143 -18.66 30.90 -10.64
CA TYR A 143 -17.22 30.86 -10.87
C TYR A 143 -16.73 29.47 -11.25
N ILE A 144 -15.85 29.40 -12.25
CA ILE A 144 -15.21 28.16 -12.70
C ILE A 144 -13.72 28.43 -12.93
N SER A 145 -12.87 27.49 -12.52
CA SER A 145 -11.43 27.50 -12.84
C SER A 145 -11.15 26.59 -14.04
N SER A 146 -10.35 27.06 -15.00
CA SER A 146 -9.96 26.25 -16.16
C SER A 146 -9.07 25.04 -15.80
N ASP A 147 -8.35 25.07 -14.67
CA ASP A 147 -7.64 23.92 -14.11
C ASP A 147 -7.64 23.94 -12.58
N GLN A 148 -8.48 23.11 -11.97
CA GLN A 148 -8.58 22.96 -10.51
C GLN A 148 -7.33 22.36 -9.84
N ARG A 149 -6.38 21.82 -10.62
CA ARG A 149 -5.07 21.37 -10.12
C ARG A 149 -4.09 22.52 -9.97
N VAL A 150 -4.33 23.65 -10.65
CA VAL A 150 -3.52 24.88 -10.58
C VAL A 150 -4.12 25.86 -9.57
N ALA A 151 -5.41 26.19 -9.69
CA ALA A 151 -6.14 26.96 -8.67
C ALA A 151 -7.60 26.54 -8.57
N LYS A 152 -8.15 26.58 -7.36
CA LYS A 152 -9.59 26.33 -7.09
C LYS A 152 -10.30 27.63 -6.79
N VAL A 153 -11.50 27.82 -7.31
CA VAL A 153 -12.38 28.96 -6.98
C VAL A 153 -13.66 28.45 -6.36
N ASP A 154 -14.13 29.10 -5.29
CA ASP A 154 -15.41 28.78 -4.67
C ASP A 154 -16.57 29.65 -5.18
N SER A 155 -17.79 29.39 -4.69
CA SER A 155 -19.00 30.11 -5.11
C SER A 155 -19.01 31.59 -4.72
N THR A 156 -18.07 32.04 -3.88
CA THR A 156 -17.94 33.45 -3.45
C THR A 156 -16.86 34.21 -4.22
N GLY A 157 -16.18 33.54 -5.17
CA GLY A 157 -15.07 34.13 -5.92
C GLY A 157 -13.73 34.07 -5.17
N THR A 158 -13.62 33.26 -4.11
CA THR A 158 -12.33 33.06 -3.42
C THR A 158 -11.50 32.02 -4.17
N VAL A 159 -10.33 32.42 -4.66
CA VAL A 159 -9.38 31.57 -5.39
C VAL A 159 -8.26 31.11 -4.45
N THR A 160 -8.00 29.80 -4.42
CA THR A 160 -6.89 29.16 -3.68
C THR A 160 -5.86 28.60 -4.66
N GLY A 161 -4.60 29.03 -4.55
CA GLY A 161 -3.50 28.48 -5.35
C GLY A 161 -3.16 27.04 -4.94
N VAL A 162 -3.01 26.12 -5.90
CA VAL A 162 -2.75 24.69 -5.67
C VAL A 162 -1.39 24.28 -6.20
N ALA A 163 -1.04 24.67 -7.41
CA ALA A 163 0.26 24.38 -8.02
C ALA A 163 0.70 25.55 -8.92
N PRO A 164 2.01 25.77 -9.13
CA PRO A 164 2.49 26.85 -10.00
C PRO A 164 1.98 26.71 -11.44
N GLY A 165 1.57 27.81 -12.04
CA GLY A 165 1.07 27.83 -13.41
C GLY A 165 0.04 28.94 -13.65
N ALA A 166 -0.26 29.19 -14.92
CA ALA A 166 -1.33 30.12 -15.32
C ALA A 166 -2.67 29.38 -15.40
N VAL A 167 -3.74 30.01 -14.93
CA VAL A 167 -5.11 29.50 -14.97
C VAL A 167 -6.06 30.65 -15.25
N THR A 168 -7.19 30.34 -15.88
CA THR A 168 -8.24 31.33 -16.17
C THR A 168 -9.43 31.05 -15.27
N ILE A 169 -9.88 32.08 -14.54
CA ILE A 169 -11.14 32.05 -13.82
C ILE A 169 -12.23 32.63 -14.71
N VAL A 170 -13.32 31.90 -14.85
CA VAL A 170 -14.49 32.28 -15.64
C VAL A 170 -15.60 32.64 -14.66
N ALA A 171 -16.22 33.80 -14.84
CA ALA A 171 -17.48 34.17 -14.19
C ALA A 171 -18.60 34.14 -15.23
N ILE A 172 -19.60 33.30 -15.02
CA ILE A 172 -20.76 33.13 -15.91
C ILE A 172 -21.97 33.74 -15.23
N SER A 173 -22.74 34.59 -15.92
CA SER A 173 -23.96 35.16 -15.36
C SER A 173 -25.01 34.07 -15.10
N ASN A 174 -25.66 34.12 -13.93
CA ASN A 174 -26.81 33.25 -13.65
C ASN A 174 -28.09 33.72 -14.36
N TYR A 175 -28.13 34.99 -14.78
CA TYR A 175 -29.23 35.57 -15.55
C TYR A 175 -29.17 35.17 -17.04
N ASP A 176 -27.98 35.20 -17.62
CA ASP A 176 -27.70 34.75 -18.99
C ASP A 176 -26.44 33.89 -19.03
N SER A 177 -26.63 32.57 -19.10
CA SER A 177 -25.54 31.59 -19.15
C SER A 177 -24.62 31.72 -20.37
N THR A 178 -25.00 32.49 -21.38
CA THR A 178 -24.15 32.78 -22.55
C THR A 178 -23.21 33.96 -22.32
N ALA A 179 -23.51 34.82 -21.34
CA ALA A 179 -22.66 35.93 -20.95
C ALA A 179 -21.64 35.49 -19.89
N TYR A 180 -20.35 35.67 -20.21
CA TYR A 180 -19.26 35.34 -19.30
C TYR A 180 -18.10 36.33 -19.44
N ALA A 181 -17.28 36.40 -18.40
CA ALA A 181 -15.99 37.09 -18.41
C ALA A 181 -14.89 36.15 -17.94
N THR A 182 -13.66 36.46 -18.33
CA THR A 182 -12.47 35.69 -17.94
C THR A 182 -11.45 36.57 -17.25
N HIS A 183 -10.79 36.04 -16.23
CA HIS A 183 -9.70 36.69 -15.49
C HIS A 183 -8.52 35.73 -15.41
N GLU A 184 -7.35 36.14 -15.89
CA GLU A 184 -6.15 35.33 -15.83
C GLU A 184 -5.47 35.46 -14.46
N ILE A 185 -5.07 34.31 -13.89
CA ILE A 185 -4.34 34.24 -12.64
C ILE A 185 -3.07 33.42 -12.86
N THR A 186 -1.95 33.96 -12.40
CA THR A 186 -0.70 33.21 -12.29
C THR A 186 -0.51 32.75 -10.86
N VAL A 187 -0.50 31.43 -10.66
CA VAL A 187 -0.12 30.83 -9.38
C VAL A 187 1.40 30.75 -9.32
N LEU A 188 2.00 31.43 -8.36
CA LEU A 188 3.43 31.44 -8.15
C LEU A 188 3.81 30.41 -7.09
N ALA A 189 4.93 29.72 -7.31
CA ALA A 189 5.59 29.00 -6.23
C ALA A 189 5.98 30.02 -5.15
N LYS A 190 5.83 29.66 -3.88
CA LYS A 190 6.34 30.48 -2.80
C LYS A 190 7.87 30.46 -2.87
N GLU A 191 8.50 31.63 -2.86
CA GLU A 191 9.96 31.72 -2.87
C GLU A 191 10.52 31.07 -1.60
N ILE A 192 11.40 30.08 -1.77
CA ILE A 192 12.15 29.49 -0.67
C ILE A 192 13.26 30.48 -0.33
N THR A 193 13.01 31.34 0.65
CA THR A 193 13.96 32.35 1.12
C THR A 193 14.94 31.80 2.16
N GLY A 194 14.68 30.59 2.67
CA GLY A 194 15.54 29.90 3.63
C GLY A 194 15.03 28.50 3.93
N PHE A 195 15.94 27.64 4.38
CA PHE A 195 15.67 26.29 4.84
C PHE A 195 16.73 25.87 5.86
N THR A 196 16.53 24.71 6.48
CA THR A 196 17.48 24.14 7.45
C THR A 196 17.90 22.75 6.99
N ILE A 197 19.05 22.27 7.49
CA ILE A 197 19.43 20.87 7.32
C ILE A 197 19.08 20.12 8.62
N SER A 198 18.33 19.03 8.50
CA SER A 198 18.03 18.08 9.57
C SER A 198 18.89 16.83 9.40
N GLY A 199 19.59 16.39 10.45
CA GLY A 199 20.43 15.20 10.44
C GLY A 199 21.29 15.11 11.70
N LYS A 200 21.92 13.95 11.94
CA LYS A 200 22.74 13.72 13.14
C LYS A 200 24.15 14.27 12.91
N GLY A 201 24.51 15.36 13.60
CA GLY A 201 25.82 16.02 13.48
C GLY A 201 27.02 15.25 14.06
N GLU A 202 26.82 14.18 14.83
CA GLU A 202 27.92 13.33 15.31
C GLU A 202 27.88 11.95 14.63
N LEU A 203 28.94 11.64 13.89
CA LEU A 203 29.16 10.38 13.18
C LEU A 203 30.43 9.69 13.65
N TYR A 204 30.57 8.42 13.30
CA TYR A 204 31.80 7.67 13.51
C TYR A 204 32.40 7.26 12.18
N VAL A 205 33.72 7.14 12.09
CA VAL A 205 34.41 6.69 10.88
C VAL A 205 33.76 5.42 10.30
N LYS A 206 33.54 5.39 8.97
CA LYS A 206 32.82 4.36 8.19
C LYS A 206 31.31 4.24 8.43
N THR A 207 30.69 5.13 9.21
CA THR A 207 29.21 5.19 9.30
C THR A 207 28.63 6.11 8.25
N THR A 208 27.32 5.97 8.02
CA THR A 208 26.53 6.90 7.21
C THR A 208 25.39 7.49 8.02
N ALA A 209 24.92 8.66 7.62
CA ALA A 209 23.70 9.26 8.15
C ALA A 209 22.97 10.03 7.06
N GLN A 210 21.64 9.93 7.06
CA GLN A 210 20.80 10.67 6.14
C GLN A 210 20.59 12.09 6.67
N PHE A 211 20.82 13.08 5.81
CA PHE A 211 20.48 14.48 6.04
C PHE A 211 19.39 14.89 5.06
N SER A 212 18.52 15.80 5.48
CA SER A 212 17.46 16.37 4.64
C SER A 212 17.38 17.88 4.79
N ALA A 213 17.16 18.58 3.68
CA ALA A 213 16.85 20.00 3.63
C ALA A 213 15.35 20.19 3.90
N VAL A 214 15.01 21.05 4.86
CA VAL A 214 13.64 21.28 5.33
C VAL A 214 13.28 22.75 5.26
N ALA A 215 12.28 23.09 4.45
CA ALA A 215 11.70 24.41 4.31
C ALA A 215 10.23 24.41 4.76
N GLU A 216 9.89 25.28 5.72
CA GLU A 216 8.51 25.41 6.23
C GLU A 216 7.86 24.07 6.66
N GLY A 217 8.67 23.14 7.18
CA GLY A 217 8.23 21.81 7.62
C GLY A 217 8.17 20.74 6.53
N ASN A 218 8.50 21.06 5.27
CA ASN A 218 8.52 20.11 4.16
C ASN A 218 9.96 19.77 3.75
N ILE A 219 10.21 18.51 3.40
CA ILE A 219 11.49 18.06 2.83
C ILE A 219 11.60 18.58 1.39
N ILE A 220 12.73 19.18 1.07
CA ILE A 220 13.02 19.79 -0.24
C ILE A 220 14.30 19.24 -0.88
N ASP A 221 14.68 17.99 -0.55
CA ASP A 221 15.93 17.37 -0.99
C ASP A 221 16.13 17.38 -2.53
N ASP A 222 15.05 17.25 -3.29
CA ASP A 222 15.08 17.30 -4.76
C ASP A 222 15.39 18.69 -5.34
N LEU A 223 15.23 19.75 -4.54
CA LEU A 223 15.44 21.14 -4.93
C LEU A 223 16.83 21.67 -4.57
N VAL A 224 17.64 20.87 -3.87
CA VAL A 224 18.96 21.31 -3.39
C VAL A 224 20.10 20.48 -4.01
N GLU A 225 21.28 21.08 -4.06
CA GLU A 225 22.55 20.42 -4.36
C GLU A 225 23.39 20.31 -3.09
N TRP A 226 23.84 19.10 -2.79
CA TRP A 226 24.63 18.78 -1.61
C TRP A 226 26.14 18.85 -1.91
N SER A 227 26.90 19.36 -0.95
CA SER A 227 28.36 19.38 -0.98
C SER A 227 28.95 19.27 0.43
N SER A 228 30.20 18.86 0.52
CA SER A 228 30.97 18.83 1.78
C SER A 228 32.20 19.71 1.64
N THR A 229 32.54 20.47 2.69
CA THR A 229 33.74 21.30 2.72
C THR A 229 35.03 20.49 2.83
N VAL A 230 34.96 19.28 3.41
CA VAL A 230 36.11 18.41 3.65
C VAL A 230 35.73 16.95 3.31
N PRO A 231 35.66 16.58 2.02
CA PRO A 231 35.26 15.23 1.58
C PRO A 231 36.11 14.09 2.14
N GLU A 232 37.35 14.35 2.52
CA GLU A 232 38.26 13.41 3.19
C GLU A 232 37.86 13.10 4.65
N VAL A 233 37.06 13.95 5.28
CA VAL A 233 36.47 13.72 6.62
C VAL A 233 35.06 13.18 6.47
N ALA A 234 34.21 13.80 5.66
CA ALA A 234 32.88 13.30 5.35
C ALA A 234 32.45 13.66 3.92
N THR A 235 31.95 12.70 3.16
CA THR A 235 31.32 12.96 1.85
C THR A 235 29.81 13.05 1.99
N VAL A 236 29.13 13.66 1.02
CA VAL A 236 27.67 13.65 0.91
C VAL A 236 27.31 13.38 -0.55
N ASP A 237 26.34 12.50 -0.78
CA ASP A 237 25.83 12.23 -2.13
C ASP A 237 24.64 13.13 -2.50
N SER A 238 24.13 12.99 -3.74
CA SER A 238 23.02 13.80 -4.24
C SER A 238 21.71 13.59 -3.50
N SER A 239 21.59 12.54 -2.70
CA SER A 239 20.41 12.24 -1.88
C SER A 239 20.53 12.77 -0.44
N GLY A 240 21.64 13.41 -0.08
CA GLY A 240 21.90 13.87 1.28
C GLY A 240 22.45 12.78 2.22
N LEU A 241 22.86 11.62 1.70
CA LEU A 241 23.49 10.58 2.51
C LEU A 241 24.95 10.95 2.78
N VAL A 242 25.25 11.30 4.02
CA VAL A 242 26.60 11.65 4.47
C VAL A 242 27.35 10.39 4.87
N ARG A 243 28.58 10.22 4.38
CA ARG A 243 29.49 9.12 4.75
C ARG A 243 30.69 9.66 5.51
N ALA A 244 30.91 9.17 6.72
CA ALA A 244 32.07 9.50 7.53
C ALA A 244 33.32 8.74 7.03
N VAL A 245 34.32 9.48 6.55
CA VAL A 245 35.53 8.96 5.92
C VAL A 245 36.70 8.88 6.90
N SER A 246 36.99 9.96 7.62
CA SER A 246 38.08 10.02 8.62
C SER A 246 37.70 10.91 9.79
N ALA A 247 38.36 10.72 10.93
CA ALA A 247 38.07 11.50 12.13
C ALA A 247 38.44 12.98 11.94
N GLY A 248 37.54 13.87 12.35
CA GLY A 248 37.66 15.32 12.14
C GLY A 248 36.30 15.97 12.01
N THR A 249 36.26 17.21 11.53
CA THR A 249 35.03 17.97 11.34
C THR A 249 34.87 18.37 9.88
N ALA A 250 33.66 18.23 9.34
CA ALA A 250 33.30 18.67 7.98
C ALA A 250 31.98 19.45 8.03
N THR A 251 31.81 20.42 7.14
CA THR A 251 30.53 21.13 6.96
C THR A 251 29.80 20.53 5.77
N ILE A 252 28.58 20.09 6.00
CA ILE A 252 27.67 19.65 4.93
C ILE A 252 26.81 20.83 4.53
N ARG A 253 26.82 21.16 3.24
CA ARG A 253 26.13 22.31 2.66
C ARG A 253 25.10 21.83 1.64
N ALA A 254 23.88 22.33 1.76
CA ALA A 254 22.83 22.21 0.75
C ALA A 254 22.54 23.59 0.16
N VAL A 255 22.51 23.69 -1.16
CA VAL A 255 22.28 24.94 -1.92
C VAL A 255 21.04 24.78 -2.79
N LEU A 256 20.12 25.73 -2.78
CA LEU A 256 18.92 25.66 -3.63
C LEU A 256 19.32 25.78 -5.11
N LYS A 257 18.86 24.84 -5.95
CA LYS A 257 19.20 24.76 -7.38
C LYS A 257 18.82 26.03 -8.15
N ASP A 258 17.64 26.57 -7.84
CA ASP A 258 17.08 27.73 -8.56
C ASP A 258 17.55 29.07 -7.98
N ASN A 259 18.14 29.08 -6.78
CA ASN A 259 18.75 30.28 -6.19
C ASN A 259 19.97 29.91 -5.32
N PRO A 260 21.19 29.96 -5.88
CA PRO A 260 22.41 29.61 -5.16
C PRO A 260 22.73 30.51 -3.94
N GLU A 261 22.08 31.67 -3.80
CA GLU A 261 22.22 32.53 -2.62
C GLU A 261 21.48 31.97 -1.39
N VAL A 262 20.50 31.07 -1.60
CA VAL A 262 19.77 30.39 -0.53
C VAL A 262 20.41 29.04 -0.26
N PHE A 263 21.08 28.92 0.89
CA PHE A 263 21.74 27.70 1.31
C PHE A 263 21.60 27.49 2.81
N ALA A 264 21.84 26.25 3.24
CA ALA A 264 21.97 25.89 4.64
C ALA A 264 23.24 25.06 4.84
N GLU A 265 23.82 25.16 6.02
CA GLU A 265 25.02 24.43 6.42
C GLU A 265 24.76 23.75 7.77
N THR A 266 25.37 22.59 7.96
CA THR A 266 25.42 21.91 9.24
C THR A 266 26.80 21.29 9.43
N GLU A 267 27.28 21.29 10.67
CA GLU A 267 28.55 20.69 11.02
C GLU A 267 28.38 19.20 11.32
N VAL A 268 29.32 18.41 10.83
CA VAL A 268 29.43 16.98 11.10
C VAL A 268 30.78 16.71 11.75
N GLU A 269 30.75 16.28 13.00
CA GLU A 269 31.89 15.76 13.73
C GLU A 269 31.99 14.25 13.52
N VAL A 270 33.12 13.80 13.00
CA VAL A 270 33.45 12.40 12.79
C VAL A 270 34.44 11.95 13.86
N LEU A 271 34.01 11.01 14.69
CA LEU A 271 34.82 10.45 15.77
C LEU A 271 35.44 9.10 15.36
N HIS A 272 36.65 8.83 15.85
CA HIS A 272 37.23 7.49 15.78
C HIS A 272 36.66 6.60 16.88
N ARG A 273 36.33 5.36 16.54
CA ARG A 273 36.04 4.28 17.50
C ARG A 273 36.63 2.99 16.95
N ASP A 274 36.99 2.05 17.81
CA ASP A 274 37.52 0.76 17.35
C ASP A 274 36.40 -0.19 16.92
N LYS A 275 35.18 0.04 17.45
CA LYS A 275 34.01 -0.81 17.26
C LYS A 275 32.80 -0.02 16.80
N LEU A 276 32.03 -0.52 15.84
CA LEU A 276 30.73 0.02 15.45
C LEU A 276 29.60 -0.80 16.06
N TYR A 277 28.54 -0.13 16.51
CA TYR A 277 27.35 -0.76 17.08
C TYR A 277 26.12 -0.49 16.22
N TYR A 278 25.35 -1.54 15.94
CA TYR A 278 24.15 -1.48 15.11
C TYR A 278 22.98 -2.14 15.82
N HIS A 279 21.83 -1.48 15.90
CA HIS A 279 20.56 -2.17 16.11
C HIS A 279 20.11 -2.72 14.76
N THR A 280 19.84 -4.03 14.69
CA THR A 280 19.73 -4.71 13.40
C THR A 280 18.73 -5.86 13.43
N LYS A 281 18.55 -6.47 12.25
CA LYS A 281 17.75 -7.66 12.02
C LYS A 281 18.59 -8.71 11.31
N ILE A 282 18.47 -9.97 11.73
CA ILE A 282 19.14 -11.09 11.05
C ILE A 282 18.39 -11.44 9.78
N LEU A 283 19.04 -11.29 8.62
CA LEU A 283 18.43 -11.55 7.31
C LEU A 283 18.79 -12.94 6.76
N SER A 284 20.03 -13.39 6.99
CA SER A 284 20.52 -14.73 6.64
C SER A 284 21.72 -15.10 7.52
N ILE A 285 21.95 -16.40 7.71
CA ILE A 285 23.13 -16.94 8.41
C ILE A 285 23.70 -18.08 7.57
N ASP A 286 24.95 -17.99 7.15
CA ASP A 286 25.72 -19.11 6.60
C ASP A 286 26.83 -19.49 7.58
N ARG A 287 26.60 -20.58 8.32
CA ARG A 287 27.54 -21.05 9.35
C ARG A 287 28.78 -21.71 8.77
N ASN A 288 28.68 -22.28 7.57
CA ASN A 288 29.80 -22.95 6.91
C ASN A 288 30.80 -21.92 6.40
N GLU A 289 30.30 -20.81 5.84
CA GLU A 289 31.13 -19.73 5.28
C GLU A 289 31.44 -18.60 6.28
N ARG A 290 30.98 -18.74 7.53
CA ARG A 290 31.05 -17.71 8.60
C ARG A 290 30.50 -16.34 8.16
N GLN A 291 29.37 -16.36 7.46
CA GLN A 291 28.67 -15.17 7.00
C GLN A 291 27.34 -14.97 7.73
N ILE A 292 26.99 -13.73 8.02
CA ILE A 292 25.68 -13.32 8.53
C ILE A 292 25.29 -11.99 7.90
N GLU A 293 24.17 -11.96 7.16
CA GLU A 293 23.63 -10.70 6.65
C GLU A 293 22.76 -10.06 7.73
N LEU A 294 23.14 -8.86 8.15
CA LEU A 294 22.45 -8.07 9.16
C LEU A 294 21.95 -6.76 8.54
N LEU A 295 20.69 -6.43 8.76
CA LEU A 295 20.07 -5.21 8.23
C LEU A 295 20.83 -3.95 8.68
N ASN A 296 21.19 -3.09 7.74
CA ASN A 296 21.98 -1.88 7.90
C ASN A 296 23.40 -2.09 8.46
N VAL A 297 23.95 -3.31 8.32
CA VAL A 297 25.35 -3.61 8.66
C VAL A 297 26.12 -3.89 7.36
N PRO A 298 27.22 -3.17 7.08
CA PRO A 298 27.93 -3.27 5.80
C PRO A 298 28.82 -4.51 5.65
N TYR A 299 29.01 -5.27 6.72
CA TYR A 299 29.89 -6.43 6.80
C TYR A 299 29.09 -7.69 7.08
N THR A 300 29.55 -8.81 6.52
CA THR A 300 28.87 -10.10 6.64
C THR A 300 29.74 -11.16 7.30
N GLU A 301 31.07 -11.08 7.24
CA GLU A 301 31.92 -12.04 7.93
C GLU A 301 31.84 -11.83 9.45
N TYR A 302 31.72 -12.93 10.19
CA TYR A 302 31.81 -12.90 11.65
C TYR A 302 33.04 -13.67 12.17
N ASP A 303 33.51 -13.23 13.33
CA ASP A 303 34.74 -13.75 13.94
C ASP A 303 34.59 -15.22 14.34
N ALA A 304 35.64 -16.02 14.18
CA ALA A 304 35.58 -17.44 14.55
C ALA A 304 35.28 -17.66 16.06
N GLY A 305 35.66 -16.70 16.90
CA GLY A 305 35.33 -16.61 18.32
C GLY A 305 34.27 -15.56 18.62
N ILE A 306 33.32 -15.30 17.69
CA ILE A 306 32.24 -14.33 17.87
C ILE A 306 31.59 -14.48 19.25
N ARG A 307 31.48 -13.37 19.97
CA ARG A 307 30.83 -13.34 21.28
C ARG A 307 29.33 -13.20 21.09
N ILE A 308 28.56 -14.20 21.51
CA ILE A 308 27.10 -14.09 21.55
C ILE A 308 26.66 -13.88 22.99
N LEU A 309 25.87 -12.84 23.20
CA LEU A 309 25.40 -12.40 24.51
C LEU A 309 23.88 -12.33 24.50
N ARG A 310 23.25 -12.58 25.64
CA ARG A 310 21.82 -12.34 25.85
C ARG A 310 21.63 -11.42 27.03
N LYS A 311 20.74 -10.45 26.90
CA LYS A 311 20.31 -9.60 27.99
C LYS A 311 18.99 -10.13 28.56
N ALA A 312 18.99 -10.55 29.81
CA ALA A 312 17.82 -11.04 30.54
C ALA A 312 17.52 -10.08 31.70
N GLY A 313 16.59 -9.15 31.50
CA GLY A 313 16.40 -8.01 32.41
C GLY A 313 17.63 -7.10 32.42
N ASP A 314 18.21 -6.88 33.60
CA ASP A 314 19.44 -6.08 33.77
C ASP A 314 20.72 -6.92 33.67
N ALA A 315 20.62 -8.24 33.58
CA ALA A 315 21.76 -9.15 33.49
C ALA A 315 22.16 -9.41 32.02
N VAL A 316 23.46 -9.58 31.79
CA VAL A 316 24.00 -10.06 30.50
C VAL A 316 24.64 -11.42 30.73
N GLU A 317 24.18 -12.42 29.99
CA GLU A 317 24.65 -13.81 30.06
C GLU A 317 25.23 -14.26 28.71
N ALA A 318 26.00 -15.35 28.75
CA ALA A 318 26.55 -15.96 27.54
C ALA A 318 25.42 -16.68 26.78
N ALA A 319 25.40 -16.48 25.47
CA ALA A 319 24.56 -17.22 24.53
C ALA A 319 25.45 -17.89 23.48
N ALA A 320 24.85 -18.70 22.62
CA ALA A 320 25.53 -19.41 21.56
C ALA A 320 25.14 -18.86 20.18
N LEU A 321 25.98 -19.15 19.20
CA LEU A 321 25.66 -18.92 17.78
C LEU A 321 24.37 -19.67 17.36
N ASP A 322 24.09 -20.78 18.06
CA ASP A 322 22.85 -21.56 18.00
C ASP A 322 21.68 -20.95 18.79
N ASP A 323 21.78 -19.72 19.29
CA ASP A 323 20.61 -18.97 19.78
C ASP A 323 20.13 -17.93 18.76
N LEU A 324 20.88 -17.76 17.66
CA LEU A 324 20.53 -16.84 16.59
C LEU A 324 19.64 -17.50 15.55
N HIS A 325 18.61 -16.77 15.13
CA HIS A 325 17.64 -17.19 14.13
C HIS A 325 17.39 -16.05 13.13
N ILE A 326 17.16 -16.41 11.87
CA ILE A 326 16.75 -15.44 10.86
C ILE A 326 15.42 -14.79 11.26
N GLY A 327 15.27 -13.50 10.97
CA GLY A 327 14.10 -12.72 11.35
C GLY A 327 14.16 -12.11 12.75
N MET A 328 15.15 -12.45 13.59
CA MET A 328 15.32 -11.78 14.89
C MET A 328 15.61 -10.28 14.68
N GLU A 329 14.82 -9.44 15.35
CA GLU A 329 14.87 -7.96 15.26
C GLU A 329 15.38 -7.30 16.54
N ASN A 330 15.49 -8.08 17.62
CA ASN A 330 15.96 -7.65 18.92
C ASN A 330 17.46 -7.92 19.09
N VAL A 331 18.25 -7.67 18.04
CA VAL A 331 19.68 -7.94 18.06
C VAL A 331 20.50 -6.68 17.82
N TYR A 332 21.62 -6.59 18.51
CA TYR A 332 22.64 -5.57 18.32
C TYR A 332 23.93 -6.22 17.86
N ALA A 333 24.58 -5.65 16.84
CA ALA A 333 25.85 -6.14 16.31
C ALA A 333 26.99 -5.19 16.64
N GLU A 334 28.11 -5.75 17.07
CA GLU A 334 29.39 -5.07 17.24
C GLU A 334 30.34 -5.47 16.10
N VAL A 335 30.78 -4.49 15.31
CA VAL A 335 31.73 -4.68 14.20
C VAL A 335 33.07 -4.10 14.58
N ASP A 336 34.15 -4.84 14.35
CA ASP A 336 35.51 -4.31 14.43
C ASP A 336 35.84 -3.50 13.16
N ILE A 337 36.25 -2.23 13.34
CA ILE A 337 36.55 -1.35 12.19
C ILE A 337 37.84 -1.74 11.48
N ALA A 338 38.83 -2.24 12.21
CA ALA A 338 40.14 -2.56 11.68
C ALA A 338 40.10 -3.87 10.88
N THR A 339 39.38 -4.88 11.37
CA THR A 339 39.26 -6.16 10.69
C THR A 339 38.03 -6.28 9.79
N GLU A 340 37.06 -5.36 9.91
CA GLU A 340 35.81 -5.38 9.12
C GLU A 340 34.94 -6.62 9.36
N VAL A 341 34.99 -7.13 10.59
CA VAL A 341 34.34 -8.39 11.00
C VAL A 341 33.35 -8.14 12.12
N ILE A 342 32.22 -8.84 12.11
CA ILE A 342 31.25 -8.84 13.21
C ILE A 342 31.87 -9.64 14.37
N SER A 343 32.19 -8.94 15.45
CA SER A 343 32.92 -9.48 16.59
C SER A 343 32.04 -9.85 17.80
N ALA A 344 30.83 -9.29 17.88
CA ALA A 344 29.82 -9.73 18.84
C ALA A 344 28.39 -9.49 18.37
N ILE A 345 27.46 -10.29 18.88
CA ILE A 345 26.01 -10.07 18.73
C ILE A 345 25.37 -10.18 20.11
N LEU A 346 24.57 -9.18 20.47
CA LEU A 346 23.76 -9.15 21.68
C LEU A 346 22.29 -9.35 21.31
N ILE A 347 21.65 -10.34 21.93
CA ILE A 347 20.20 -10.54 21.90
C ILE A 347 19.60 -9.76 23.08
N ASP A 348 18.69 -8.81 22.82
CA ASP A 348 18.03 -8.00 23.85
C ASP A 348 16.69 -8.64 24.26
N GLY A 349 16.65 -9.24 25.45
CA GLY A 349 15.50 -9.96 25.97
C GLY A 349 15.44 -11.42 25.54
N GLU A 350 14.22 -11.95 25.46
CA GLU A 350 13.94 -13.29 24.94
C GLU A 350 14.08 -13.33 23.41
N THR A 351 13.83 -14.49 22.79
CA THR A 351 13.81 -14.60 21.33
C THR A 351 12.56 -13.92 20.76
N GLY A 352 12.73 -12.80 20.04
CA GLY A 352 11.63 -12.00 19.51
C GLY A 352 11.54 -12.04 17.98
N PHE A 353 10.37 -12.41 17.45
CA PHE A 353 10.05 -12.35 16.02
C PHE A 353 8.74 -11.59 15.82
N SER A 354 8.79 -10.39 15.24
CA SER A 354 7.56 -9.72 14.78
C SER A 354 7.14 -10.21 13.41
N ASN A 355 8.14 -10.52 12.58
CA ASN A 355 7.97 -10.85 11.18
C ASN A 355 8.41 -12.28 10.87
N ILE A 356 7.71 -12.88 9.91
CA ILE A 356 8.13 -14.11 9.24
C ILE A 356 8.67 -13.78 7.85
N ARG A 357 9.69 -14.55 7.44
CA ARG A 357 10.38 -14.39 6.16
C ARG A 357 9.95 -15.53 5.25
N VAL A 358 9.17 -15.23 4.22
CA VAL A 358 8.54 -16.23 3.35
C VAL A 358 9.23 -16.24 1.99
N GLY A 359 9.79 -17.38 1.58
CA GLY A 359 10.31 -17.58 0.23
C GLY A 359 9.17 -17.59 -0.79
N ILE A 360 9.23 -16.72 -1.79
CA ILE A 360 8.20 -16.59 -2.81
C ILE A 360 8.62 -17.37 -4.05
N ARG A 361 7.87 -18.41 -4.41
CA ARG A 361 8.16 -19.23 -5.60
C ARG A 361 7.67 -18.54 -6.87
N TYR A 362 8.40 -18.68 -7.96
CA TYR A 362 7.98 -18.25 -9.30
C TYR A 362 6.72 -18.99 -9.77
N SER A 363 6.60 -20.27 -9.45
CA SER A 363 5.42 -21.11 -9.74
C SER A 363 5.20 -22.11 -8.61
N ILE A 364 3.95 -22.49 -8.39
CA ILE A 364 3.55 -23.54 -7.45
C ILE A 364 3.00 -24.79 -8.16
N ASP A 365 3.10 -24.84 -9.49
CA ASP A 365 2.53 -25.94 -10.30
C ASP A 365 3.31 -27.25 -10.12
N ASN A 366 4.61 -27.17 -9.86
CA ASN A 366 5.48 -28.31 -9.60
C ASN A 366 6.45 -28.03 -8.45
N ILE A 367 5.95 -28.07 -7.22
CA ILE A 367 6.72 -27.78 -5.99
C ILE A 367 7.93 -28.70 -5.79
N ALA A 368 7.92 -29.91 -6.38
CA ALA A 368 9.02 -30.87 -6.27
C ALA A 368 10.25 -30.41 -7.08
N ASP A 369 10.05 -29.54 -8.07
CA ASP A 369 11.14 -28.88 -8.77
C ASP A 369 11.59 -27.64 -8.01
N ASN A 370 12.75 -27.71 -7.37
CA ASN A 370 13.36 -26.59 -6.66
C ASN A 370 13.68 -25.37 -7.56
N ALA A 371 13.73 -25.53 -8.89
CA ALA A 371 13.88 -24.39 -9.80
C ALA A 371 12.69 -23.42 -9.70
N THR A 372 11.53 -23.90 -9.28
CA THR A 372 10.32 -23.07 -9.08
C THR A 372 10.45 -22.07 -7.94
N LEU A 373 11.39 -22.26 -7.01
CA LEU A 373 11.69 -21.28 -5.94
C LEU A 373 12.35 -20.00 -6.48
N TYR A 374 13.05 -20.11 -7.60
CA TYR A 374 13.90 -19.04 -8.11
C TYR A 374 13.27 -18.33 -9.30
N HIS A 375 13.72 -17.10 -9.55
CA HIS A 375 13.20 -16.22 -10.58
C HIS A 375 14.32 -15.83 -11.55
N SER A 376 14.00 -15.78 -12.85
CA SER A 376 14.89 -15.23 -13.89
C SER A 376 14.77 -13.71 -13.99
N ALA A 377 13.56 -13.20 -13.74
CA ALA A 377 13.26 -11.78 -13.63
C ALA A 377 12.09 -11.60 -12.65
N VAL A 378 12.08 -10.49 -11.91
CA VAL A 378 11.02 -10.14 -10.98
C VAL A 378 10.46 -8.78 -11.36
N THR A 379 9.20 -8.75 -11.78
CA THR A 379 8.46 -7.50 -12.06
C THR A 379 7.55 -7.16 -10.89
N LEU A 380 7.70 -5.94 -10.36
CA LEU A 380 7.02 -5.42 -9.18
C LEU A 380 6.24 -4.15 -9.57
N THR A 381 5.01 -4.02 -9.09
CA THR A 381 4.25 -2.76 -9.14
C THR A 381 4.01 -2.28 -7.71
N LEU A 382 4.42 -1.05 -7.41
CA LEU A 382 4.29 -0.44 -6.10
C LEU A 382 2.88 0.12 -5.91
N LEU A 383 2.18 -0.26 -4.83
CA LEU A 383 0.83 0.24 -4.55
C LEU A 383 0.82 1.44 -3.59
N SER A 384 1.97 1.77 -3.01
CA SER A 384 2.29 3.00 -2.28
C SER A 384 3.69 3.47 -2.66
N ASP A 385 4.11 4.63 -2.15
CA ASP A 385 5.51 5.05 -2.25
C ASP A 385 6.38 4.06 -1.47
N ALA A 386 7.60 3.81 -1.94
CA ALA A 386 8.50 2.85 -1.35
C ALA A 386 9.96 3.31 -1.45
N ARG A 387 10.80 2.79 -0.56
CA ARG A 387 12.25 2.92 -0.62
C ARG A 387 12.85 1.60 -1.08
N LEU A 388 13.64 1.64 -2.14
CA LEU A 388 14.53 0.55 -2.52
C LEU A 388 15.90 0.79 -1.88
N GLN A 389 16.41 -0.18 -1.12
CA GLN A 389 17.76 -0.09 -0.56
C GLN A 389 18.54 -1.40 -0.66
N THR A 390 19.87 -1.34 -0.59
CA THR A 390 20.69 -2.52 -0.27
C THR A 390 20.55 -2.87 1.20
N PHE A 391 20.77 -4.14 1.57
CA PHE A 391 20.53 -4.60 2.94
C PHE A 391 21.38 -3.88 3.98
N ASP A 392 22.56 -3.40 3.61
CA ASP A 392 23.48 -2.61 4.42
C ASP A 392 23.14 -1.12 4.51
N GLY A 393 22.12 -0.66 3.77
CA GLY A 393 21.70 0.74 3.70
C GLY A 393 22.63 1.66 2.89
N GLU A 394 23.67 1.13 2.22
CA GLU A 394 24.65 1.96 1.51
C GLU A 394 24.10 2.63 0.25
N LYS A 395 23.15 1.99 -0.42
CA LYS A 395 22.44 2.55 -1.58
C LYS A 395 20.96 2.59 -1.26
N SER A 396 20.33 3.71 -1.56
CA SER A 396 18.90 3.94 -1.34
C SER A 396 18.32 4.78 -2.49
N VAL A 397 17.13 4.42 -2.94
CA VAL A 397 16.40 5.10 -4.01
C VAL A 397 14.92 5.18 -3.64
N GLY A 398 14.35 6.38 -3.71
CA GLY A 398 12.90 6.60 -3.57
C GLY A 398 12.17 6.16 -4.84
N LEU A 399 11.05 5.45 -4.66
CA LEU A 399 10.18 4.99 -5.73
C LEU A 399 8.74 5.41 -5.42
N LEU A 400 8.04 5.93 -6.43
CA LEU A 400 6.69 6.45 -6.26
C LEU A 400 5.64 5.38 -6.50
N ARG A 401 4.47 5.56 -5.89
CA ARG A 401 3.27 4.75 -6.12
C ARG A 401 2.98 4.58 -7.61
N ASN A 402 2.44 3.40 -7.97
CA ASN A 402 2.10 2.95 -9.32
C ASN A 402 3.30 2.79 -10.26
N GLN A 403 4.54 3.05 -9.82
CA GLN A 403 5.71 2.69 -10.61
C GLN A 403 5.86 1.17 -10.72
N THR A 404 6.31 0.73 -11.88
CA THR A 404 6.69 -0.65 -12.14
C THR A 404 8.20 -0.74 -12.29
N VAL A 405 8.80 -1.67 -11.56
CA VAL A 405 10.24 -1.96 -11.62
C VAL A 405 10.47 -3.40 -12.01
N THR A 406 11.52 -3.63 -12.78
CA THR A 406 11.94 -4.97 -13.20
C THR A 406 13.32 -5.25 -12.64
N VAL A 407 13.45 -6.38 -11.96
CA VAL A 407 14.69 -6.86 -11.38
C VAL A 407 15.18 -8.05 -12.19
N THR A 408 16.41 -7.98 -12.66
CA THR A 408 17.05 -9.04 -13.46
C THR A 408 18.44 -9.33 -12.93
N MET A 409 18.98 -10.50 -13.23
CA MET A 409 20.40 -10.78 -13.04
C MET A 409 21.18 -10.46 -14.32
N ASN A 410 22.29 -9.74 -14.18
CA ASN A 410 23.26 -9.53 -15.26
C ASN A 410 24.69 -9.61 -14.69
N ASN A 411 25.54 -10.48 -15.27
CA ASN A 411 26.94 -10.68 -14.86
C ASN A 411 27.12 -10.88 -13.34
N GLY A 412 26.27 -11.70 -12.72
CA GLY A 412 26.33 -11.99 -11.28
C GLY A 412 25.95 -10.81 -10.39
N LYS A 413 25.19 -9.83 -10.91
CA LYS A 413 24.65 -8.69 -10.17
C LYS A 413 23.14 -8.59 -10.37
N ILE A 414 22.47 -8.14 -9.32
CA ILE A 414 21.09 -7.68 -9.37
C ILE A 414 21.07 -6.32 -10.06
N VAL A 415 20.25 -6.21 -11.11
CA VAL A 415 20.00 -4.97 -11.84
C VAL A 415 18.52 -4.65 -11.72
N VAL A 416 18.21 -3.50 -11.12
CA VAL A 416 16.85 -2.98 -10.99
C VAL A 416 16.66 -1.90 -12.04
N LYS A 417 15.58 -2.01 -12.82
CA LYS A 417 15.22 -1.05 -13.87
C LYS A 417 13.84 -0.45 -13.64
N ARG A 418 13.72 0.84 -13.92
CA ARG A 418 12.45 1.58 -14.03
C ARG A 418 12.28 1.97 -15.49
N GLY A 419 11.47 1.22 -16.24
CA GLY A 419 11.45 1.32 -17.70
C GLY A 419 12.81 0.91 -18.30
N SER A 420 13.46 1.82 -19.02
CA SER A 420 14.81 1.63 -19.58
C SER A 420 15.95 2.06 -18.65
N GLU A 421 15.65 2.86 -17.62
CA GLU A 421 16.61 3.41 -16.67
C GLU A 421 17.07 2.34 -15.68
N ILE A 422 18.38 2.22 -15.46
CA ILE A 422 18.94 1.40 -14.36
C ILE A 422 18.94 2.27 -13.10
N VAL A 423 18.12 1.89 -12.12
CA VAL A 423 18.03 2.61 -10.84
C VAL A 423 19.01 2.08 -9.80
N LEU A 424 19.37 0.79 -9.88
CA LEU A 424 20.29 0.15 -8.95
C LEU A 424 20.99 -1.03 -9.59
N GLU A 425 22.30 -1.15 -9.36
CA GLU A 425 23.10 -2.32 -9.69
C GLU A 425 23.97 -2.72 -8.48
N THR A 426 23.89 -3.98 -8.06
CA THR A 426 24.56 -4.48 -6.85
C THR A 426 24.68 -6.01 -6.83
N ARG A 427 25.60 -6.56 -6.02
CA ARG A 427 25.61 -7.99 -5.63
C ARG A 427 24.88 -8.26 -4.32
N LYS A 428 24.64 -7.20 -3.54
CA LYS A 428 24.04 -7.28 -2.19
C LYS A 428 22.54 -7.52 -2.31
N ARG A 429 21.95 -8.21 -1.33
CA ARG A 429 20.50 -8.28 -1.15
C ARG A 429 19.89 -6.88 -1.20
N ILE A 430 18.78 -6.74 -1.91
CA ILE A 430 18.00 -5.50 -1.99
C ILE A 430 16.66 -5.67 -1.30
N ILE A 431 16.12 -4.57 -0.79
CA ILE A 431 14.89 -4.52 0.00
C ILE A 431 14.02 -3.40 -0.53
N PHE A 432 12.81 -3.75 -0.95
CA PHE A 432 11.72 -2.80 -1.21
C PHE A 432 10.92 -2.63 0.09
N ILE A 433 10.98 -1.43 0.64
CA ILE A 433 10.37 -1.03 1.92
C ILE A 433 9.22 -0.08 1.58
N PRO A 434 7.95 -0.51 1.67
CA PRO A 434 6.82 0.39 1.47
C PRO A 434 6.75 1.49 2.55
N ALA A 435 6.01 2.56 2.27
CA ALA A 435 5.82 3.68 3.21
C ALA A 435 5.21 3.24 4.56
N SER A 436 4.35 2.22 4.56
CA SER A 436 3.80 1.57 5.74
C SER A 436 3.97 0.06 5.67
N SER A 437 4.12 -0.62 6.81
CA SER A 437 4.19 -2.10 6.86
C SER A 437 2.94 -2.78 6.31
N ASP A 438 1.80 -2.09 6.31
CA ASP A 438 0.51 -2.61 5.85
C ASP A 438 0.31 -2.42 4.34
N ASP A 439 1.12 -1.55 3.73
CA ASP A 439 1.09 -1.36 2.29
C ASP A 439 1.64 -2.59 1.58
N ALA A 440 1.17 -2.80 0.35
CA ALA A 440 1.50 -3.98 -0.41
C ALA A 440 2.22 -3.69 -1.73
N ILE A 441 3.08 -4.62 -2.12
CA ILE A 441 3.74 -4.65 -3.42
C ILE A 441 3.12 -5.78 -4.24
N LYS A 442 2.79 -5.50 -5.50
CA LYS A 442 2.29 -6.52 -6.42
C LYS A 442 3.46 -7.14 -7.19
N ILE A 443 3.57 -8.46 -7.19
CA ILE A 443 4.56 -9.18 -8.01
C ILE A 443 3.83 -9.77 -9.22
N THR A 444 4.08 -9.23 -10.42
CA THR A 444 3.34 -9.60 -11.64
C THR A 444 4.03 -10.68 -12.47
N SER A 445 5.28 -10.98 -12.14
CA SER A 445 6.12 -11.96 -12.84
C SER A 445 5.92 -13.41 -12.40
N ILE A 446 5.15 -13.67 -11.33
CA ILE A 446 4.92 -15.01 -10.80
C ILE A 446 3.67 -15.66 -11.40
N LYS A 447 3.69 -16.98 -11.52
CA LYS A 447 2.58 -17.80 -12.02
C LYS A 447 1.71 -18.25 -10.86
N ARG A 448 0.64 -17.50 -10.60
CA ARG A 448 -0.38 -17.81 -9.58
C ARG A 448 -1.78 -17.52 -10.10
N GLY A 449 -2.78 -18.21 -9.54
CA GLY A 449 -4.19 -18.11 -9.95
C GLY A 449 -4.90 -16.80 -9.59
N SER A 450 -4.25 -15.85 -8.91
CA SER A 450 -4.84 -14.57 -8.48
C SER A 450 -3.86 -13.39 -8.60
N ASN A 451 -4.40 -12.16 -8.65
CA ASN A 451 -3.64 -10.91 -8.58
C ASN A 451 -3.04 -10.77 -7.17
N THR A 452 -1.89 -11.40 -6.93
CA THR A 452 -1.26 -11.46 -5.60
C THR A 452 -0.50 -10.19 -5.28
N THR A 453 -0.82 -9.64 -4.11
CA THR A 453 -0.08 -8.54 -3.47
C THR A 453 0.63 -9.07 -2.24
N TYR A 454 1.67 -8.40 -1.77
CA TYR A 454 2.49 -8.83 -0.63
C TYR A 454 2.68 -7.62 0.28
N ALA A 455 2.14 -7.67 1.49
CA ALA A 455 2.33 -6.63 2.49
C ALA A 455 3.71 -6.76 3.14
N GLY A 456 4.19 -5.69 3.76
CA GLY A 456 5.53 -5.63 4.33
C GLY A 456 6.62 -5.53 3.25
N ASN A 457 7.83 -5.92 3.62
CA ASN A 457 8.98 -5.77 2.75
C ASN A 457 9.05 -6.90 1.71
N VAL A 458 9.54 -6.56 0.52
CA VAL A 458 9.95 -7.54 -0.49
C VAL A 458 11.45 -7.45 -0.67
N GLU A 459 12.14 -8.55 -0.39
CA GLU A 459 13.58 -8.66 -0.54
C GLU A 459 13.94 -9.52 -1.75
N ILE A 460 15.04 -9.19 -2.40
CA ILE A 460 15.59 -9.97 -3.51
C ILE A 460 17.09 -10.15 -3.30
N SER A 461 17.55 -11.39 -3.33
CA SER A 461 18.97 -11.76 -3.24
C SER A 461 19.40 -12.65 -4.40
N LEU A 462 20.71 -12.85 -4.54
CA LEU A 462 21.28 -13.84 -5.45
C LEU A 462 21.58 -15.13 -4.69
N PHE A 463 21.18 -16.26 -5.25
CA PHE A 463 21.56 -17.57 -4.76
C PHE A 463 21.85 -18.49 -5.97
N ASN A 464 23.09 -18.97 -6.09
CA ASN A 464 23.56 -19.78 -7.24
C ASN A 464 23.18 -19.16 -8.60
N ASP A 465 23.50 -17.88 -8.80
CA ASP A 465 23.21 -17.09 -10.01
C ASP A 465 21.71 -16.98 -10.39
N LYS A 466 20.81 -17.19 -9.43
CA LYS A 466 19.37 -16.97 -9.60
C LYS A 466 18.83 -15.98 -8.58
N LEU A 467 17.72 -15.32 -8.92
CA LEU A 467 17.05 -14.40 -8.00
C LEU A 467 16.19 -15.22 -7.03
N LEU A 468 16.35 -14.97 -5.74
CA LEU A 468 15.50 -15.47 -4.67
C LEU A 468 14.68 -14.31 -4.12
N VAL A 469 13.37 -14.48 -4.05
CA VAL A 469 12.45 -13.45 -3.54
C VAL A 469 11.97 -13.87 -2.15
N VAL A 470 12.04 -12.96 -1.19
CA VAL A 470 11.56 -13.18 0.18
C VAL A 470 10.57 -12.08 0.54
N ASN A 471 9.39 -12.44 1.05
CA ASN A 471 8.46 -11.50 1.67
C ASN A 471 8.68 -11.50 3.18
N ASP A 472 9.12 -10.37 3.73
CA ASP A 472 9.34 -10.16 5.16
C ASP A 472 8.15 -9.36 5.72
N ILE A 473 7.29 -10.04 6.47
CA ILE A 473 5.94 -9.57 6.80
C ILE A 473 5.60 -9.89 8.26
N ASN A 474 4.79 -9.06 8.91
CA ASN A 474 4.27 -9.35 10.24
C ASN A 474 3.55 -10.71 10.27
N LEU A 475 3.84 -11.52 11.30
CA LEU A 475 3.32 -12.89 11.37
C LEU A 475 1.79 -12.96 11.35
N GLU A 476 1.09 -12.03 12.00
CA GLU A 476 -0.38 -12.04 12.01
C GLU A 476 -0.96 -11.67 10.63
N GLN A 477 -0.30 -10.77 9.90
CA GLN A 477 -0.69 -10.43 8.53
C GLN A 477 -0.41 -11.57 7.54
N TYR A 478 0.67 -12.32 7.75
CA TYR A 478 0.91 -13.56 7.02
C TYR A 478 -0.25 -14.55 7.20
N LEU A 479 -0.74 -14.72 8.44
CA LEU A 479 -1.86 -15.62 8.74
C LEU A 479 -3.18 -15.20 8.09
N TYR A 480 -3.40 -13.91 7.83
CA TYR A 480 -4.58 -13.45 7.07
C TYR A 480 -4.65 -14.03 5.66
N LYS A 481 -3.53 -14.51 5.13
CA LYS A 481 -3.44 -15.13 3.80
C LYS A 481 -3.19 -16.63 3.85
N VAL A 482 -2.66 -17.17 4.95
CA VAL A 482 -2.53 -18.61 5.15
C VAL A 482 -3.88 -19.24 5.46
N VAL A 483 -4.59 -18.75 6.49
CA VAL A 483 -5.83 -19.38 6.97
C VAL A 483 -6.88 -19.54 5.85
N PRO A 484 -7.23 -18.52 5.03
CA PRO A 484 -8.19 -18.71 3.95
C PRO A 484 -7.65 -19.56 2.78
N SER A 485 -6.32 -19.66 2.63
CA SER A 485 -5.69 -20.50 1.62
C SER A 485 -5.73 -21.98 2.00
N GLU A 486 -5.62 -22.29 3.29
CA GLU A 486 -5.63 -23.65 3.84
C GLU A 486 -7.04 -24.16 4.16
N MET A 487 -7.90 -23.30 4.70
CA MET A 487 -9.24 -23.67 5.16
C MET A 487 -10.33 -22.79 4.52
N PRO A 488 -11.44 -23.37 4.04
CA PRO A 488 -12.55 -22.59 3.50
C PRO A 488 -13.14 -21.65 4.56
N ALA A 489 -13.32 -20.37 4.22
CA ALA A 489 -13.92 -19.39 5.13
C ALA A 489 -15.36 -19.73 5.57
N SER A 490 -16.06 -20.60 4.84
CA SER A 490 -17.40 -21.07 5.21
C SER A 490 -17.42 -21.95 6.46
N TYR A 491 -16.28 -22.48 6.91
CA TYR A 491 -16.19 -23.39 8.06
C TYR A 491 -16.54 -22.69 9.37
N ASN A 492 -16.80 -23.49 10.41
CA ASN A 492 -17.16 -23.00 11.74
C ASN A 492 -16.05 -22.11 12.34
N ASP A 493 -16.42 -21.09 13.10
CA ASP A 493 -15.50 -20.10 13.68
C ASP A 493 -14.43 -20.76 14.56
N GLU A 494 -14.80 -21.79 15.33
CA GLU A 494 -13.85 -22.51 16.19
C GLU A 494 -12.84 -23.33 15.37
N ALA A 495 -13.26 -23.87 14.21
CA ALA A 495 -12.34 -24.53 13.29
C ALA A 495 -11.36 -23.53 12.66
N LEU A 496 -11.82 -22.34 12.29
CA LEU A 496 -10.96 -21.27 11.78
C LEU A 496 -9.96 -20.78 12.84
N LYS A 497 -10.38 -20.68 14.12
CA LYS A 497 -9.50 -20.34 15.24
C LYS A 497 -8.46 -21.44 15.48
N ALA A 498 -8.87 -22.71 15.48
CA ALA A 498 -7.96 -23.84 15.60
C ALA A 498 -6.92 -23.85 14.45
N GLN A 499 -7.35 -23.60 13.21
CA GLN A 499 -6.45 -23.46 12.06
C GLN A 499 -5.48 -22.29 12.22
N ALA A 500 -5.93 -21.14 12.73
CA ALA A 500 -5.07 -20.00 12.98
C ALA A 500 -3.98 -20.31 14.02
N ILE A 501 -4.33 -20.99 15.12
CA ILE A 501 -3.38 -21.42 16.16
C ILE A 501 -2.39 -22.44 15.59
N ALA A 502 -2.87 -23.44 14.84
CA ALA A 502 -2.02 -24.44 14.18
C ALA A 502 -1.05 -23.79 13.20
N ALA A 503 -1.55 -22.92 12.32
CA ALA A 503 -0.73 -22.22 11.35
C ALA A 503 0.33 -21.32 12.00
N ARG A 504 -0.04 -20.59 13.07
CA ARG A 504 0.91 -19.78 13.83
C ARG A 504 2.00 -20.61 14.49
N THR A 505 1.60 -21.73 15.10
CA THR A 505 2.53 -22.64 15.77
C THR A 505 3.51 -23.24 14.77
N TYR A 506 3.03 -23.68 13.61
CA TYR A 506 3.86 -24.18 12.52
C TYR A 506 4.88 -23.12 12.08
N ALA A 507 4.39 -21.91 11.76
CA ALA A 507 5.21 -20.81 11.31
C ALA A 507 6.34 -20.48 12.30
N TYR A 508 6.05 -20.42 13.61
CA TYR A 508 7.09 -20.24 14.63
C TYR A 508 8.03 -21.43 14.74
N ALA A 509 7.52 -22.67 14.75
CA ALA A 509 8.35 -23.86 14.86
C ALA A 509 9.40 -23.93 13.73
N ASP A 510 9.02 -23.53 12.52
CA ASP A 510 9.93 -23.51 11.37
C ASP A 510 11.03 -22.44 11.47
N ILE A 511 10.80 -21.33 12.19
CA ILE A 511 11.86 -20.35 12.53
C ILE A 511 13.00 -21.03 13.31
N PHE A 512 12.66 -21.98 14.18
CA PHE A 512 13.63 -22.71 14.99
C PHE A 512 14.30 -23.87 14.24
N ASN A 513 13.74 -24.35 13.14
CA ASN A 513 14.25 -25.49 12.35
C ASN A 513 15.49 -25.14 11.50
N ARG A 514 15.73 -23.84 11.20
CA ARG A 514 16.93 -23.33 10.49
C ARG A 514 17.20 -23.91 9.09
N ALA A 515 16.30 -24.69 8.51
CA ALA A 515 16.53 -25.41 7.26
C ALA A 515 16.92 -24.52 6.06
N ASN A 516 16.57 -23.24 6.09
CA ASN A 516 16.81 -22.27 5.00
C ASN A 516 17.51 -20.98 5.48
N GLU A 517 18.23 -21.03 6.61
CA GLU A 517 18.86 -19.82 7.20
C GLU A 517 19.88 -19.14 6.28
N ASN A 518 20.62 -19.90 5.47
CA ASN A 518 21.59 -19.36 4.50
C ASN A 518 20.93 -18.72 3.27
N LYS A 519 19.69 -19.11 2.94
CA LYS A 519 18.87 -18.47 1.90
C LYS A 519 18.14 -17.23 2.45
N GLY A 520 17.99 -17.14 3.76
CA GLY A 520 17.40 -16.01 4.46
C GLY A 520 15.86 -15.99 4.48
N TYR A 521 15.22 -17.15 4.39
CA TYR A 521 13.78 -17.32 4.60
C TYR A 521 13.49 -18.51 5.52
N THR A 522 12.32 -18.51 6.14
CA THR A 522 11.89 -19.52 7.10
C THR A 522 11.02 -20.59 6.42
N VAL A 523 9.87 -20.16 5.91
CA VAL A 523 8.87 -20.98 5.22
C VAL A 523 8.82 -20.58 3.74
N ASP A 524 8.33 -21.45 2.86
CA ASP A 524 7.93 -21.03 1.51
C ASP A 524 6.41 -20.91 1.34
N ASP A 525 6.00 -20.39 0.19
CA ASP A 525 4.62 -20.06 -0.13
C ASP A 525 3.83 -21.21 -0.79
N SER A 526 4.28 -22.45 -0.59
CA SER A 526 3.71 -23.68 -1.14
C SER A 526 3.33 -24.70 -0.05
N ILE A 527 2.74 -25.83 -0.46
CA ILE A 527 2.42 -26.94 0.45
C ILE A 527 3.66 -27.64 1.06
N SER A 528 4.87 -27.28 0.61
CA SER A 528 6.11 -27.73 1.26
C SER A 528 6.28 -27.11 2.66
N SER A 529 5.64 -25.95 2.87
CA SER A 529 5.47 -25.32 4.17
C SER A 529 3.98 -25.10 4.46
N GLN A 530 3.47 -23.90 4.21
CA GLN A 530 2.06 -23.57 4.32
C GLN A 530 1.60 -22.82 3.08
N VAL A 531 0.39 -23.08 2.64
CA VAL A 531 -0.18 -22.40 1.48
C VAL A 531 -0.38 -20.92 1.82
N TYR A 532 0.47 -20.07 1.26
CA TYR A 532 0.42 -18.63 1.47
C TYR A 532 -0.08 -17.91 0.20
N ASN A 533 -1.03 -16.98 0.38
CA ASN A 533 -1.47 -16.05 -0.66
C ASN A 533 -2.09 -16.72 -1.91
N ASN A 534 -2.67 -17.93 -1.78
CA ASN A 534 -3.50 -18.53 -2.82
C ASN A 534 -4.90 -17.93 -2.85
N LYS A 535 -5.40 -17.47 -1.71
CA LYS A 535 -6.63 -16.67 -1.59
C LYS A 535 -6.33 -15.34 -0.91
N ASN A 536 -7.10 -14.33 -1.30
CA ASN A 536 -7.09 -13.03 -0.63
C ASN A 536 -7.62 -13.17 0.80
N ALA A 537 -7.28 -12.18 1.64
CA ALA A 537 -7.79 -12.12 3.01
C ALA A 537 -9.33 -12.12 3.02
N ASN A 538 -9.90 -12.81 4.01
CA ASN A 538 -11.34 -12.88 4.24
C ASN A 538 -11.64 -12.36 5.64
N SER A 539 -12.71 -11.58 5.81
CA SER A 539 -13.05 -10.95 7.09
C SER A 539 -13.25 -11.97 8.22
N LYS A 540 -13.85 -13.12 7.93
CA LYS A 540 -14.13 -14.17 8.91
C LYS A 540 -12.87 -14.89 9.35
N THR A 541 -11.99 -15.26 8.41
CA THR A 541 -10.69 -15.86 8.76
C THR A 541 -9.77 -14.87 9.47
N THR A 542 -9.80 -13.60 9.06
CA THR A 542 -9.07 -12.49 9.72
C THR A 542 -9.54 -12.31 11.17
N ALA A 543 -10.85 -12.37 11.42
CA ALA A 543 -11.39 -12.31 12.78
C ALA A 543 -10.92 -13.49 13.64
N ALA A 544 -10.84 -14.70 13.08
CA ALA A 544 -10.31 -15.88 13.79
C ALA A 544 -8.82 -15.75 14.14
N VAL A 545 -8.00 -15.21 13.22
CA VAL A 545 -6.58 -14.91 13.48
C VAL A 545 -6.45 -13.91 14.63
N ASN A 546 -7.20 -12.80 14.57
CA ASN A 546 -7.18 -11.76 15.60
C ASN A 546 -7.66 -12.26 16.97
N ALA A 547 -8.72 -13.06 17.00
CA ALA A 547 -9.26 -13.62 18.24
C ALA A 547 -8.30 -14.61 18.92
N THR A 548 -7.31 -15.12 18.20
CA THR A 548 -6.31 -16.08 18.69
C THR A 548 -4.88 -15.53 18.67
N ARG A 549 -4.74 -14.20 18.61
CA ARG A 549 -3.44 -13.53 18.49
C ARG A 549 -2.50 -13.98 19.61
N GLY A 550 -1.29 -14.40 19.23
CA GLY A 550 -0.27 -14.88 20.16
C GLY A 550 -0.52 -16.28 20.77
N MET A 551 -1.64 -16.94 20.48
CA MET A 551 -1.89 -18.31 20.93
C MET A 551 -1.14 -19.31 20.04
N VAL A 552 -0.35 -20.16 20.69
CA VAL A 552 0.44 -21.24 20.07
C VAL A 552 0.29 -22.53 20.86
N MET A 553 0.57 -23.67 20.23
CA MET A 553 0.58 -24.98 20.88
C MET A 553 1.98 -25.35 21.34
N MET A 554 2.08 -25.83 22.58
CA MET A 554 3.34 -26.24 23.19
C MET A 554 3.22 -27.62 23.84
N ASN A 555 4.33 -28.36 23.85
CA ASN A 555 4.51 -29.58 24.62
C ASN A 555 5.78 -29.43 25.45
N GLU A 556 5.69 -29.61 26.77
CA GLU A 556 6.82 -29.46 27.71
C GLU A 556 7.58 -28.13 27.55
N GLY A 557 6.84 -27.03 27.34
CA GLY A 557 7.40 -25.68 27.19
C GLY A 557 8.05 -25.39 25.82
N LYS A 558 8.02 -26.34 24.88
CA LYS A 558 8.53 -26.17 23.51
C LYS A 558 7.36 -26.10 22.52
N LEU A 559 7.51 -25.28 21.48
CA LEU A 559 6.56 -25.28 20.36
C LEU A 559 6.48 -26.67 19.73
N ILE A 560 5.26 -27.09 19.40
CA ILE A 560 5.06 -28.35 18.68
C ILE A 560 5.20 -28.16 17.17
N SER A 561 5.53 -29.22 16.45
CA SER A 561 5.33 -29.28 15.00
C SER A 561 3.84 -29.47 14.70
N ALA A 562 3.14 -28.36 14.44
CA ALA A 562 1.69 -28.33 14.25
C ALA A 562 1.28 -28.73 12.82
N PHE A 563 1.53 -29.98 12.44
CA PHE A 563 1.10 -30.51 11.15
C PHE A 563 -0.42 -30.64 11.09
N TYR A 564 -0.99 -30.30 9.94
CA TYR A 564 -2.41 -30.45 9.62
C TYR A 564 -2.57 -30.94 8.18
N TYR A 565 -3.74 -31.51 7.85
CA TYR A 565 -4.06 -32.01 6.53
C TYR A 565 -5.57 -31.92 6.26
N SER A 566 -5.96 -32.01 4.99
CA SER A 566 -7.32 -31.66 4.56
C SER A 566 -8.43 -32.59 5.06
N THR A 567 -8.21 -33.90 5.07
CA THR A 567 -9.28 -34.88 5.32
C THR A 567 -8.69 -36.20 5.80
N SER A 568 -9.24 -36.75 6.89
CA SER A 568 -8.92 -38.08 7.38
C SER A 568 -9.89 -39.14 6.83
N SER A 569 -9.49 -40.40 6.89
CA SER A 569 -10.40 -41.53 6.65
C SER A 569 -11.37 -41.76 7.82
N GLY A 570 -11.27 -40.96 8.89
CA GLY A 570 -11.77 -41.25 10.23
C GLY A 570 -10.67 -41.66 11.20
N LEU A 571 -9.48 -42.02 10.70
CA LEU A 571 -8.29 -42.26 11.50
C LEU A 571 -7.26 -41.15 11.25
N THR A 572 -6.68 -40.60 12.31
CA THR A 572 -5.51 -39.72 12.21
C THR A 572 -4.22 -40.53 12.34
N ALA A 573 -3.12 -40.01 11.82
CA ALA A 573 -1.86 -40.75 11.71
C ALA A 573 -0.85 -40.39 12.79
N SER A 574 -0.06 -41.37 13.22
CA SER A 574 1.07 -41.15 14.12
C SER A 574 2.31 -40.64 13.36
N ALA A 575 3.06 -39.71 13.95
CA ALA A 575 4.24 -39.12 13.30
C ALA A 575 5.30 -40.14 12.86
N HIS A 576 5.61 -41.08 13.75
CA HIS A 576 6.59 -42.15 13.52
C HIS A 576 6.17 -43.15 12.45
N GLU A 577 4.90 -43.13 12.03
CA GLU A 577 4.37 -43.97 10.95
C GLU A 577 4.33 -43.23 9.60
N VAL A 578 4.35 -41.89 9.62
CA VAL A 578 4.28 -41.05 8.42
C VAL A 578 5.66 -40.60 7.95
N TRP A 579 6.50 -40.14 8.87
CA TRP A 579 7.81 -39.52 8.57
C TRP A 579 8.96 -40.51 8.83
N ILE A 580 8.91 -41.66 8.15
CA ILE A 580 9.98 -42.66 8.16
C ILE A 580 11.05 -42.25 7.15
N SER A 581 12.29 -42.15 7.62
CA SER A 581 13.48 -41.76 6.83
C SER A 581 14.51 -42.88 6.65
N ASP A 582 14.38 -43.97 7.42
CA ASP A 582 15.24 -45.16 7.32
C ASP A 582 14.35 -46.40 7.14
N GLY A 583 14.65 -47.22 6.13
CA GLY A 583 13.90 -48.44 5.83
C GLY A 583 14.12 -49.59 6.83
N PHE A 584 15.08 -49.44 7.75
CA PHE A 584 15.45 -50.46 8.71
C PHE A 584 15.14 -50.09 10.18
N SER A 585 14.71 -48.85 10.44
CA SER A 585 14.40 -48.38 11.79
C SER A 585 13.26 -47.36 11.80
N TYR A 586 12.35 -47.51 12.77
CA TYR A 586 11.28 -46.55 12.98
C TYR A 586 11.73 -45.37 13.86
N PRO A 587 11.21 -44.14 13.59
CA PRO A 587 11.39 -43.02 14.50
C PRO A 587 10.77 -43.29 15.87
N ALA A 588 11.26 -42.61 16.90
CA ALA A 588 10.57 -42.59 18.20
C ALA A 588 9.19 -41.89 18.07
N PRO A 589 8.17 -42.32 18.82
CA PRO A 589 6.87 -41.65 18.82
C PRO A 589 6.96 -40.19 19.30
N THR A 590 6.29 -39.29 18.58
CA THR A 590 6.10 -37.90 18.99
C THR A 590 4.83 -37.79 19.87
N PRO A 591 4.93 -37.42 21.16
CA PRO A 591 3.81 -37.56 22.12
C PRO A 591 2.51 -36.86 21.75
N TYR A 592 2.59 -35.75 21.01
CA TYR A 592 1.45 -34.93 20.59
C TYR A 592 0.99 -35.21 19.14
N LEU A 593 1.67 -36.09 18.40
CA LEU A 593 1.29 -36.53 17.05
C LEU A 593 1.08 -38.04 17.04
N ILE A 594 0.05 -38.47 17.76
CA ILE A 594 -0.36 -39.87 17.90
C ILE A 594 -1.72 -40.06 17.23
N GLY A 595 -1.81 -41.09 16.39
CA GLY A 595 -3.03 -41.42 15.67
C GLY A 595 -4.23 -41.64 16.59
N GLN A 596 -5.38 -41.11 16.18
CA GLN A 596 -6.65 -41.15 16.91
C GLN A 596 -7.72 -41.76 16.03
N ASN A 597 -8.66 -42.45 16.66
CA ASN A 597 -9.86 -42.96 16.02
C ASN A 597 -11.01 -41.98 16.23
N LEU A 598 -11.45 -41.34 15.14
CA LEU A 598 -12.53 -40.35 15.11
C LEU A 598 -13.84 -40.95 14.55
N THR A 599 -13.94 -42.28 14.49
CA THR A 599 -15.07 -42.98 13.86
C THR A 599 -16.13 -43.33 14.87
N GLU A 600 -17.37 -43.01 14.55
CA GLU A 600 -18.54 -43.28 15.38
C GLU A 600 -19.54 -44.16 14.64
N ASP A 601 -20.19 -45.07 15.36
CA ASP A 601 -21.33 -45.82 14.88
C ASP A 601 -22.62 -44.97 14.87
N ALA A 602 -23.74 -45.54 14.42
CA ALA A 602 -25.02 -44.83 14.37
C ALA A 602 -25.55 -44.38 15.75
N SER A 603 -24.98 -44.89 16.84
CA SER A 603 -25.33 -44.53 18.23
C SER A 603 -24.30 -43.57 18.85
N GLY A 604 -23.27 -43.14 18.10
CA GLY A 604 -22.21 -42.27 18.58
C GLY A 604 -21.08 -42.98 19.34
N ASN A 605 -21.00 -44.31 19.28
CA ASN A 605 -19.91 -45.04 19.95
C ASN A 605 -18.69 -45.18 19.04
N PRO A 606 -17.46 -45.08 19.58
CA PRO A 606 -16.24 -45.32 18.80
C PRO A 606 -16.20 -46.72 18.17
N ILE A 607 -15.95 -46.80 16.87
CA ILE A 607 -15.86 -48.10 16.17
C ILE A 607 -14.46 -48.70 16.40
N THR A 608 -14.39 -49.84 17.07
CA THR A 608 -13.11 -50.52 17.36
C THR A 608 -12.86 -51.69 16.42
N PHE A 609 -11.66 -51.77 15.87
CA PHE A 609 -11.17 -52.87 15.03
C PHE A 609 -9.63 -52.85 15.02
N ASP A 610 -8.99 -53.89 14.49
CA ASP A 610 -7.53 -53.93 14.40
C ASP A 610 -7.05 -53.11 13.19
N TYR A 611 -6.36 -52.00 13.46
CA TYR A 611 -5.81 -51.10 12.44
C TYR A 611 -4.61 -51.68 11.69
N ARG A 612 -3.92 -52.66 12.30
CA ARG A 612 -2.73 -53.29 11.71
C ARG A 612 -3.06 -54.41 10.74
N ASP A 613 -4.24 -55.02 10.89
CA ASP A 613 -4.69 -56.11 10.05
C ASP A 613 -5.26 -55.59 8.71
N GLU A 614 -4.67 -56.03 7.59
CA GLU A 614 -5.07 -55.59 6.25
C GLU A 614 -6.52 -55.98 5.92
N ALA A 615 -6.97 -57.17 6.34
CA ALA A 615 -8.34 -57.61 6.08
C ALA A 615 -9.36 -56.72 6.82
N SER A 616 -9.07 -56.38 8.07
CA SER A 616 -9.85 -55.45 8.90
C SER A 616 -9.90 -54.05 8.29
N MET A 617 -8.75 -53.51 7.84
CA MET A 617 -8.68 -52.21 7.16
C MET A 617 -9.40 -52.20 5.81
N LEU A 618 -9.32 -53.28 5.04
CA LEU A 618 -10.05 -53.43 3.78
C LEU A 618 -11.57 -53.46 4.03
N SER A 619 -12.01 -54.16 5.07
CA SER A 619 -13.40 -54.17 5.54
C SER A 619 -13.84 -52.77 5.99
N PHE A 620 -12.99 -52.05 6.72
CA PHE A 620 -13.22 -50.67 7.13
C PHE A 620 -13.53 -49.76 5.95
N PHE A 621 -12.71 -49.79 4.89
CA PHE A 621 -12.93 -48.95 3.70
C PHE A 621 -14.10 -49.40 2.83
N LYS A 622 -14.37 -50.71 2.74
CA LYS A 622 -15.39 -51.26 1.81
C LYS A 622 -16.78 -51.42 2.41
N THR A 623 -16.89 -51.70 3.70
CA THR A 623 -18.15 -52.22 4.29
C THR A 623 -18.65 -51.43 5.49
N ILE A 624 -17.76 -50.88 6.32
CA ILE A 624 -18.17 -50.20 7.55
C ILE A 624 -18.82 -48.86 7.22
N LYS A 625 -20.03 -48.67 7.73
CA LYS A 625 -20.75 -47.38 7.77
C LYS A 625 -20.40 -46.68 9.08
N MET A 626 -20.04 -45.41 9.00
CA MET A 626 -19.62 -44.60 10.15
C MET A 626 -19.93 -43.13 9.93
N THR A 627 -19.92 -42.37 11.02
CA THR A 627 -19.80 -40.93 11.02
C THR A 627 -18.41 -40.53 11.53
N THR A 628 -17.86 -39.47 10.95
CA THR A 628 -16.59 -38.84 11.33
C THR A 628 -16.74 -37.33 11.09
N PRO A 629 -15.87 -36.49 11.66
CA PRO A 629 -15.85 -35.06 11.34
C PRO A 629 -15.76 -34.77 9.82
N ASP A 630 -15.09 -35.67 9.09
CA ASP A 630 -14.81 -35.57 7.66
C ASP A 630 -15.88 -36.24 6.76
N SER A 631 -16.91 -36.88 7.30
CA SER A 631 -17.79 -37.74 6.49
C SER A 631 -18.60 -37.01 5.41
N HIS A 632 -18.63 -35.68 5.43
CA HIS A 632 -19.33 -34.83 4.47
C HIS A 632 -18.50 -34.50 3.21
N THR A 633 -17.18 -34.73 3.21
CA THR A 633 -16.31 -34.43 2.06
C THR A 633 -16.18 -35.62 1.11
N ASN A 634 -16.17 -35.33 -0.20
CA ASN A 634 -15.92 -36.34 -1.25
C ASN A 634 -14.51 -36.94 -1.17
N HIS A 635 -13.59 -36.34 -0.42
CA HIS A 635 -12.23 -36.85 -0.20
C HIS A 635 -12.12 -37.81 0.99
N HIS A 636 -13.19 -37.98 1.78
CA HIS A 636 -13.20 -38.87 2.94
C HIS A 636 -12.92 -40.33 2.54
N ARG A 637 -13.56 -40.78 1.45
CA ARG A 637 -13.34 -42.09 0.84
C ARG A 637 -13.47 -41.99 -0.66
N TRP A 638 -12.45 -42.42 -1.39
CA TRP A 638 -12.42 -42.38 -2.84
C TRP A 638 -11.75 -43.64 -3.39
N ARG A 639 -11.89 -43.85 -4.70
CA ARG A 639 -11.31 -44.99 -5.41
C ARG A 639 -10.82 -44.55 -6.78
N VAL A 640 -9.67 -45.07 -7.18
CA VAL A 640 -9.17 -45.01 -8.55
C VAL A 640 -9.00 -46.43 -9.09
N THR A 641 -9.08 -46.61 -10.40
CA THR A 641 -8.95 -47.90 -11.07
C THR A 641 -7.91 -47.78 -12.17
N PHE A 642 -7.01 -48.76 -12.25
CA PHE A 642 -6.00 -48.89 -13.31
C PHE A 642 -6.20 -50.23 -14.03
N THR A 643 -5.90 -50.27 -15.33
CA THR A 643 -5.59 -51.55 -15.98
C THR A 643 -4.19 -52.03 -15.57
N LYS A 644 -3.89 -53.32 -15.78
CA LYS A 644 -2.57 -53.89 -15.49
C LYS A 644 -1.46 -53.13 -16.24
N GLU A 645 -1.72 -52.77 -17.49
CA GLU A 645 -0.79 -52.06 -18.37
C GLU A 645 -0.55 -50.64 -17.87
N GLN A 646 -1.61 -49.93 -17.45
CA GLN A 646 -1.49 -48.60 -16.87
C GLN A 646 -0.67 -48.60 -15.60
N LEU A 647 -0.98 -49.52 -14.66
CA LEU A 647 -0.23 -49.64 -13.41
C LEU A 647 1.23 -50.01 -13.70
N SER A 648 1.49 -50.92 -14.63
CA SER A 648 2.85 -51.29 -15.02
C SER A 648 3.62 -50.09 -15.59
N ALA A 649 3.00 -49.30 -16.47
CA ALA A 649 3.60 -48.09 -17.02
C ALA A 649 3.91 -47.06 -15.93
N THR A 650 2.97 -46.81 -15.02
CA THR A 650 3.12 -45.92 -13.86
C THR A 650 4.30 -46.34 -12.97
N ILE A 651 4.37 -47.62 -12.58
CA ILE A 651 5.46 -48.13 -11.73
C ILE A 651 6.81 -48.01 -12.45
N ASN A 652 6.90 -48.40 -13.73
CA ASN A 652 8.13 -48.28 -14.50
C ASN A 652 8.63 -46.83 -14.58
N ALA A 653 7.72 -45.87 -14.72
CA ALA A 653 8.07 -44.45 -14.77
C ALA A 653 8.55 -43.91 -13.41
N ASN A 654 7.87 -44.29 -12.31
CA ASN A 654 8.04 -43.61 -11.02
C ASN A 654 8.96 -44.33 -10.03
N LEU A 655 9.09 -45.65 -10.07
CA LEU A 655 9.84 -46.40 -9.04
C LEU A 655 11.31 -46.02 -9.01
N ARG A 656 11.94 -45.86 -10.19
CA ARG A 656 13.33 -45.42 -10.30
C ARG A 656 13.52 -43.98 -9.77
N LEU A 657 12.58 -43.08 -10.06
CA LEU A 657 12.60 -41.70 -9.56
C LEU A 657 12.47 -41.68 -8.03
N THR A 658 11.63 -42.55 -7.48
CA THR A 658 11.43 -42.70 -6.03
C THR A 658 12.71 -43.20 -5.36
N TYR A 659 13.35 -44.24 -5.90
CA TYR A 659 14.65 -44.72 -5.41
C TYR A 659 15.72 -43.63 -5.47
N GLN A 660 15.81 -42.89 -6.58
CA GLN A 660 16.79 -41.80 -6.71
C GLN A 660 16.59 -40.70 -5.67
N SER A 661 15.33 -40.42 -5.31
CA SER A 661 14.99 -39.43 -4.28
C SER A 661 15.19 -39.95 -2.85
N SER A 662 15.06 -41.26 -2.62
CA SER A 662 15.07 -41.86 -1.27
C SER A 662 15.57 -43.31 -1.31
N PRO A 663 16.87 -43.54 -1.55
CA PRO A 663 17.39 -44.88 -1.80
C PRO A 663 17.21 -45.83 -0.61
N ASN A 664 17.28 -45.32 0.62
CA ASN A 664 17.11 -46.11 1.84
C ASN A 664 15.65 -46.54 2.11
N LEU A 665 14.69 -46.06 1.32
CA LEU A 665 13.26 -46.32 1.48
C LEU A 665 12.66 -47.13 0.33
N VAL A 666 13.49 -47.56 -0.62
CA VAL A 666 13.11 -48.45 -1.71
C VAL A 666 14.09 -49.63 -1.70
N LEU A 667 13.60 -50.79 -1.28
CA LEU A 667 14.41 -52.00 -1.11
C LEU A 667 14.05 -53.04 -2.16
N THR A 668 15.05 -53.73 -2.68
CA THR A 668 14.90 -54.86 -3.62
C THR A 668 15.08 -56.15 -2.85
N GLU A 669 14.22 -57.14 -3.10
CA GLU A 669 14.36 -58.48 -2.52
C GLU A 669 15.53 -59.22 -3.16
N THR A 670 16.44 -59.74 -2.34
CA THR A 670 17.54 -60.61 -2.75
C THR A 670 17.56 -61.87 -1.90
N VAL A 671 18.48 -62.80 -2.21
CA VAL A 671 18.69 -64.00 -1.39
C VAL A 671 19.16 -63.69 0.03
N ALA A 672 19.72 -62.49 0.26
CA ALA A 672 20.16 -62.04 1.58
C ALA A 672 19.05 -61.29 2.35
N GLY A 673 17.91 -61.02 1.71
CA GLY A 673 16.79 -60.25 2.27
C GLY A 673 16.55 -58.94 1.52
N TRP A 674 16.06 -57.92 2.22
CA TRP A 674 15.76 -56.61 1.63
C TRP A 674 16.99 -55.71 1.63
N GLU A 675 17.42 -55.30 0.43
CA GLU A 675 18.62 -54.46 0.25
C GLU A 675 18.30 -53.22 -0.59
N SER A 676 18.94 -52.08 -0.28
CA SER A 676 18.84 -50.88 -1.12
C SER A 676 19.73 -51.06 -2.35
N LEU A 677 19.11 -51.31 -3.51
CA LEU A 677 19.79 -51.55 -4.78
C LEU A 677 19.22 -50.65 -5.86
N SER A 678 20.07 -50.24 -6.81
CA SER A 678 19.65 -49.44 -7.95
C SER A 678 18.54 -50.12 -8.76
N ILE A 679 17.47 -49.39 -9.05
CA ILE A 679 16.36 -49.87 -9.86
C ILE A 679 16.76 -49.94 -11.34
N PRO A 680 16.49 -51.05 -12.06
CA PRO A 680 16.79 -51.18 -13.49
C PRO A 680 16.00 -50.16 -14.33
N GLU A 681 16.40 -49.96 -15.59
CA GLU A 681 15.71 -49.03 -16.51
C GLU A 681 14.25 -49.41 -16.74
N SER A 682 13.94 -50.70 -16.74
CA SER A 682 12.58 -51.21 -16.69
C SER A 682 12.48 -52.31 -15.65
N VAL A 683 11.39 -52.29 -14.90
CA VAL A 683 11.01 -53.34 -13.96
C VAL A 683 10.05 -54.37 -14.58
N GLY A 684 9.69 -54.23 -15.86
CA GLY A 684 8.82 -55.17 -16.56
C GLY A 684 7.34 -55.04 -16.18
N GLU A 685 6.57 -56.11 -16.33
CA GLU A 685 5.15 -56.12 -15.99
C GLU A 685 4.93 -56.25 -14.49
N VAL A 686 3.98 -55.50 -13.93
CA VAL A 686 3.52 -55.67 -12.55
C VAL A 686 2.68 -56.95 -12.46
N LEU A 687 3.09 -57.85 -11.57
CA LEU A 687 2.44 -59.13 -11.29
C LEU A 687 1.48 -59.02 -10.12
N ASP A 688 1.88 -58.34 -9.05
CA ASP A 688 1.04 -58.12 -7.87
C ASP A 688 1.45 -56.85 -7.11
N VAL A 689 0.52 -56.30 -6.33
CA VAL A 689 0.73 -55.16 -5.43
C VAL A 689 -0.07 -55.37 -4.15
N TYR A 690 0.61 -55.45 -3.01
CA TYR A 690 -0.04 -55.66 -1.71
C TYR A 690 0.66 -54.92 -0.57
N VAL A 691 -0.08 -54.68 0.50
CA VAL A 691 0.42 -54.07 1.73
C VAL A 691 1.25 -55.10 2.49
N ASP A 692 2.48 -54.74 2.84
CA ASP A 692 3.38 -55.57 3.67
C ASP A 692 3.21 -55.23 5.15
N GLU A 693 3.15 -53.94 5.48
CA GLU A 693 2.98 -53.49 6.86
C GLU A 693 2.01 -52.31 6.98
N ARG A 694 1.18 -52.35 8.03
CA ARG A 694 0.40 -51.22 8.52
C ARG A 694 0.80 -50.82 9.92
N GLY A 695 0.79 -49.52 10.16
CA GLY A 695 1.02 -48.93 11.48
C GLY A 695 -0.19 -49.04 12.39
N ALA A 696 0.00 -48.68 13.66
CA ALA A 696 -1.06 -48.66 14.67
C ALA A 696 -2.14 -47.61 14.38
N SER A 697 -1.85 -46.64 13.51
CA SER A 697 -2.84 -45.65 13.04
C SER A 697 -3.55 -46.05 11.73
N GLY A 698 -3.28 -47.25 11.21
CA GLY A 698 -3.88 -47.76 9.97
C GLY A 698 -3.23 -47.27 8.68
N VAL A 699 -2.20 -46.42 8.77
CA VAL A 699 -1.37 -45.99 7.64
C VAL A 699 -0.64 -47.19 7.04
N VAL A 700 -0.55 -47.25 5.70
CA VAL A 700 0.32 -48.20 5.00
C VAL A 700 1.77 -47.75 5.19
N ILE A 701 2.54 -48.55 5.91
CA ILE A 701 3.96 -48.30 6.19
C ILE A 701 4.82 -48.76 5.03
N SER A 702 4.52 -49.93 4.47
CA SER A 702 5.23 -50.49 3.33
C SER A 702 4.28 -51.15 2.33
N LEU A 703 4.62 -51.02 1.05
CA LEU A 703 3.93 -51.66 -0.06
C LEU A 703 4.94 -52.53 -0.83
N ILE A 704 4.54 -53.75 -1.18
CA ILE A 704 5.31 -54.63 -2.06
C ILE A 704 4.75 -54.50 -3.47
N VAL A 705 5.65 -54.30 -4.42
CA VAL A 705 5.37 -54.38 -5.84
C VAL A 705 6.16 -55.55 -6.41
N GLU A 706 5.45 -56.57 -6.87
CA GLU A 706 6.04 -57.72 -7.55
C GLU A 706 5.98 -57.49 -9.06
N THR A 707 7.10 -57.69 -9.73
CA THR A 707 7.20 -57.56 -11.18
C THR A 707 7.91 -58.75 -11.80
N THR A 708 7.96 -58.80 -13.13
CA THR A 708 8.72 -59.85 -13.84
C THR A 708 10.24 -59.77 -13.63
N THR A 709 10.76 -58.69 -13.02
CA THR A 709 12.20 -58.50 -12.79
C THR A 709 12.60 -58.62 -11.31
N GLY A 710 11.65 -58.54 -10.37
CA GLY A 710 11.94 -58.66 -8.94
C GLY A 710 10.80 -58.17 -8.07
N LYS A 711 11.03 -58.15 -6.75
CA LYS A 711 10.13 -57.54 -5.76
C LYS A 711 10.76 -56.31 -5.17
N TYR A 712 9.94 -55.27 -5.01
CA TYR A 712 10.36 -53.98 -4.51
C TYR A 712 9.49 -53.58 -3.33
N LYS A 713 10.11 -53.33 -2.18
CA LYS A 713 9.47 -52.79 -0.98
C LYS A 713 9.61 -51.27 -0.99
N ILE A 714 8.49 -50.58 -1.04
CA ILE A 714 8.40 -49.12 -1.02
C ILE A 714 7.92 -48.71 0.37
N ILE A 715 8.74 -47.92 1.08
CA ILE A 715 8.52 -47.58 2.48
C ILE A 715 8.06 -46.12 2.61
N ASN A 716 7.13 -45.91 3.53
CA ASN A 716 6.40 -44.69 3.87
C ASN A 716 5.28 -44.30 2.88
N GLN A 717 4.28 -43.56 3.40
CA GLN A 717 3.10 -43.18 2.62
C GLN A 717 3.41 -42.26 1.43
N TYR A 718 4.44 -41.41 1.53
CA TYR A 718 4.77 -40.44 0.49
C TYR A 718 5.32 -41.15 -0.75
N ASN A 719 6.32 -42.02 -0.56
CA ASN A 719 6.93 -42.80 -1.62
C ASN A 719 5.93 -43.76 -2.26
N ILE A 720 5.06 -44.37 -1.46
CA ILE A 720 3.98 -45.22 -1.95
C ILE A 720 3.07 -44.42 -2.89
N ARG A 721 2.53 -43.28 -2.42
CA ARG A 721 1.65 -42.41 -3.22
C ARG A 721 2.34 -41.89 -4.46
N PHE A 722 3.61 -41.49 -4.37
CA PHE A 722 4.38 -41.00 -5.51
C PHE A 722 4.61 -42.10 -6.54
N THR A 723 4.92 -43.31 -6.10
CA THR A 723 5.22 -44.43 -7.02
C THR A 723 3.98 -44.89 -7.79
N ILE A 724 2.82 -44.93 -7.13
CA ILE A 724 1.57 -45.45 -7.72
C ILE A 724 0.68 -44.37 -8.36
N ARG A 725 1.13 -43.10 -8.41
CA ARG A 725 0.31 -42.02 -8.99
C ARG A 725 0.19 -42.15 -10.51
N PRO A 726 -0.97 -41.84 -11.10
CA PRO A 726 -1.19 -41.92 -12.55
C PRO A 726 -0.17 -41.13 -13.38
#